data_AF-A0A5N1JAR4-F1
#
_entry.id   AF-A0A5N1JAR4-F1
#
_cell.length_a   1.000
_cell.length_b   1.000
_cell.length_c   1.000
_cell.angle_alpha   90.00
_cell.angle_beta   90.00
_cell.angle_gamma   90.00
#
_symmetry.space_group_name_H-M   'P 1'
#
loop_
_entity.id
_entity.type
_entity.pdbx_description
1 polymer ?
#
loop_
_entity_poly.entity_id
_entity_poly.type
_entity_poly.pdbx_seq_one_letter_code
_entity_poly.pdbx_strand_id
1 'polypeptide(L)'
;MNPSTSVPPATLPKLYSFVVGINAYQQVRSLNGAVQDAATIEHYLESLTDVEHHSLHLSDREATKTAIVAGFRTHLKQAGPNDTALFYFAGHGAQEAADPTLWPTEADGKLESIVCFDGDAVHTWDYLLTDKELRCLIAELSQTGAHVVTIFDCCHSGDNTRFFDLLAATPEGQKMQERRLSQSAPMRPYAGFIFQEQFTEDDFRQQGLDQLIPLGTHIQLAACESDEAAVEDRENKEGVFTKNLVAVLKAANSAISYQALHNRVRQYMRFAYEQRPRISAAGDASDKLLLTGFLNRPIDTQTAVAEINFNPNKRQWLLDVGAIHGVGRTTKSIQLLDDSGKPSFSVTPLKIGADYTLLKIGAEQEAGLDRGKAYRAEVEGLLTEPIKLHFINHNGDVAEQALLLKTLTEKAGAFFIPEEDEQTADYTLHVRNGLLYFSRPGDENRPLIRTVPADNLERAYEQLTQYLRHLAAWQYLKELRNPEAPEPILTIAVTPEVAPTVVLKGAQPTPVTIPLQESTTPSGKTVWANKVSIQLINPTAQVLYCTVLYLSRDFIAMKDFLPVNERLQAGNYRLEPGKSELLGLPSRKSLTGRNDFVRMSLEETVRQYNWPEVTEYFKVIVSVNPLSESTLAMLALDVLPSPHTLDEKLDADENRASAFDTEEDEEEFPDWSTQLVTLRIPNPVFNRVDLGELNRMLEPVLVEGVPVANPMADFALGLYFQPDPIDAELVLRDDLAVTGEEQRGLWGDVKTFVSNQIAYQIRNRQYMQNLIKYPDRVRLVAGGDSWFQYPLLSDIVDYLARVYSVNSTPAVGKSLKNYIEKSKFLEILAQVSPRYFLLSGGGTHFFGDEFPTYIRDQTAESLPAPQRYVADGFTAALDELETDFQRLFRLIRLQNAKVRVLVHGYDYLLPDASETQSGKPGNLEKCLTEKGITDAVERKNLIRFMIDGFNERLQRAASAYDNVIYIDLRGSIRPATSQLKYWYDEFHPNDKGFLSIATKYAQLIGKMEKERV
;
A
#
# COMPACT_ATOMS: atom_id res chain seq x y z
N MET A 1 16.49 -29.63 37.55
CA MET A 1 16.96 -28.29 37.96
C MET A 1 17.61 -27.68 36.74
N ASN A 2 17.02 -26.64 36.14
CA ASN A 2 17.67 -25.90 35.06
C ASN A 2 18.36 -24.68 35.68
N PRO A 3 19.57 -24.31 35.24
CA PRO A 3 20.24 -23.11 35.75
C PRO A 3 19.48 -21.87 35.26
N SER A 4 19.17 -20.95 36.18
CA SER A 4 18.61 -19.65 35.84
C SER A 4 19.71 -18.77 35.23
N THR A 5 19.66 -18.55 33.92
CA THR A 5 20.46 -17.52 33.24
C THR A 5 19.95 -16.14 33.67
N SER A 6 20.59 -15.53 34.66
CA SER A 6 20.35 -14.15 35.04
C SER A 6 20.75 -13.24 33.88
N VAL A 7 19.77 -12.61 33.23
CA VAL A 7 20.01 -11.52 32.28
C VAL A 7 20.73 -10.40 33.03
N PRO A 8 21.88 -9.89 32.55
CA PRO A 8 22.54 -8.75 33.18
C PRO A 8 21.62 -7.52 33.11
N PRO A 9 21.67 -6.60 34.09
CA PRO A 9 20.90 -5.37 34.01
C PRO A 9 21.31 -4.59 32.76
N ALA A 10 20.33 -4.06 32.02
CA ALA A 10 20.59 -3.24 30.85
C ALA A 10 21.38 -2.00 31.27
N THR A 11 22.54 -1.78 30.66
CA THR A 11 23.30 -0.53 30.78
C THR A 11 22.53 0.59 30.11
N LEU A 12 22.42 1.75 30.76
CA LEU A 12 21.84 2.94 30.13
C LEU A 12 22.66 3.33 28.88
N PRO A 13 22.02 3.83 27.81
CA PRO A 13 22.74 4.39 26.67
C PRO A 13 23.52 5.64 27.09
N LYS A 14 24.69 5.87 26.49
CA LYS A 14 25.52 7.03 26.82
C LYS A 14 25.15 8.25 25.98
N LEU A 15 25.26 9.42 26.58
CA LEU A 15 25.18 10.71 25.91
C LEU A 15 26.54 11.40 26.02
N TYR A 16 27.31 11.41 24.94
CA TYR A 16 28.51 12.23 24.82
C TYR A 16 28.10 13.59 24.27
N SER A 17 28.01 14.60 25.13
CA SER A 17 27.71 15.98 24.72
C SER A 17 28.97 16.83 24.67
N PHE A 18 29.09 17.66 23.64
CA PHE A 18 30.11 18.70 23.52
C PHE A 18 29.39 20.03 23.30
N VAL A 19 29.50 20.92 24.29
CA VAL A 19 28.73 22.17 24.38
C VAL A 19 29.68 23.36 24.32
N VAL A 20 29.42 24.30 23.41
CA VAL A 20 30.27 25.46 23.15
C VAL A 20 29.46 26.75 23.17
N GLY A 21 29.92 27.76 23.90
CA GLY A 21 29.31 29.09 23.96
C GLY A 21 30.36 30.20 23.92
N ILE A 22 30.23 31.15 22.99
CA ILE A 22 31.24 32.20 22.78
C ILE A 22 30.60 33.60 22.77
N ASN A 23 30.93 34.40 23.79
CA ASN A 23 30.55 35.81 23.92
C ASN A 23 31.75 36.75 23.69
N ALA A 24 32.91 36.46 24.30
CA ALA A 24 33.99 37.41 24.53
C ALA A 24 35.07 37.47 23.41
N TYR A 25 34.62 37.58 22.16
CA TYR A 25 35.49 37.84 20.99
C TYR A 25 36.38 39.09 21.16
N GLN A 26 37.57 39.07 20.55
CA GLN A 26 38.61 40.12 20.67
C GLN A 26 38.77 40.96 19.40
N GLN A 27 38.62 40.37 18.22
CA GLN A 27 38.75 41.03 16.92
C GLN A 27 37.37 41.35 16.31
N VAL A 28 36.36 40.52 16.59
CA VAL A 28 34.97 40.70 16.12
C VAL A 28 34.03 41.17 17.25
N ARG A 29 32.77 41.50 16.93
CA ARG A 29 31.82 42.03 17.93
C ARG A 29 31.51 40.97 19.00
N SER A 30 31.38 41.40 20.26
CA SER A 30 31.02 40.50 21.37
C SER A 30 29.52 40.20 21.40
N LEU A 31 29.16 38.98 21.83
CA LEU A 31 27.79 38.56 22.17
C LEU A 31 27.57 38.57 23.70
N ASN A 32 26.32 38.37 24.12
CA ASN A 32 25.91 38.40 25.53
C ASN A 32 25.25 37.10 26.00
N GLY A 33 24.52 36.39 25.13
CA GLY A 33 23.72 35.22 25.50
C GLY A 33 24.38 33.86 25.25
N ALA A 34 25.38 33.75 24.37
CA ALA A 34 25.84 32.45 23.87
C ALA A 34 26.41 31.52 24.96
N VAL A 35 27.13 32.08 25.94
CA VAL A 35 27.63 31.32 27.11
C VAL A 35 26.48 30.89 28.04
N GLN A 36 25.42 31.69 28.15
CA GLN A 36 24.24 31.35 28.96
C GLN A 36 23.39 30.28 28.26
N ASP A 37 23.30 30.29 26.94
CA ASP A 37 22.60 29.27 26.16
C ASP A 37 23.28 27.91 26.25
N ALA A 38 24.61 27.88 26.14
CA ALA A 38 25.44 26.70 26.39
C ALA A 38 25.17 26.11 27.79
N ALA A 39 25.22 26.94 28.84
CA ALA A 39 24.90 26.50 30.21
C ALA A 39 23.43 26.04 30.38
N THR A 40 22.49 26.63 29.64
CA THR A 40 21.06 26.27 29.68
C THR A 40 20.79 24.93 29.01
N ILE A 41 21.52 24.60 27.94
CA ILE A 41 21.51 23.30 27.27
C ILE A 41 22.18 22.25 28.14
N GLU A 42 23.39 22.50 28.63
CA GLU A 42 24.10 21.55 29.50
C GLU A 42 23.26 21.17 30.72
N HIS A 43 22.68 22.15 31.42
CA HIS A 43 21.82 21.89 32.57
C HIS A 43 20.49 21.17 32.22
N TYR A 44 20.00 21.33 30.99
CA TYR A 44 18.90 20.49 30.49
C TYR A 44 19.35 19.04 30.25
N LEU A 45 20.56 18.81 29.71
CA LEU A 45 21.10 17.46 29.49
C LEU A 45 21.42 16.75 30.82
N GLU A 46 21.96 17.46 31.80
CA GLU A 46 22.17 16.96 33.17
C GLU A 46 20.87 16.50 33.86
N SER A 47 19.72 17.06 33.46
CA SER A 47 18.42 16.72 34.05
C SER A 47 17.82 15.40 33.53
N LEU A 48 18.46 14.77 32.54
CA LEU A 48 18.02 13.53 31.91
C LEU A 48 18.50 12.33 32.73
N THR A 49 17.56 11.55 33.28
CA THR A 49 17.85 10.41 34.19
C THR A 49 17.86 9.05 33.50
N ASP A 50 17.65 9.02 32.19
CA ASP A 50 17.55 7.83 31.33
C ASP A 50 18.82 7.56 30.49
N VAL A 51 19.85 8.39 30.63
CA VAL A 51 21.14 8.29 29.91
C VAL A 51 22.33 8.40 30.87
N GLU A 52 23.48 7.82 30.50
CA GLU A 52 24.76 8.08 31.17
C GLU A 52 25.45 9.28 30.47
N HIS A 53 25.44 10.44 31.13
CA HIS A 53 25.90 11.71 30.53
C HIS A 53 27.41 11.94 30.71
N HIS A 54 28.11 12.19 29.58
CA HIS A 54 29.52 12.56 29.50
C HIS A 54 29.65 13.92 28.81
N SER A 55 29.77 15.01 29.58
CA SER A 55 29.90 16.36 29.03
C SER A 55 31.35 16.80 28.78
N LEU A 56 31.52 17.60 27.74
CA LEU A 56 32.66 18.51 27.52
C LEU A 56 32.08 19.90 27.27
N HIS A 57 32.54 20.90 28.02
CA HIS A 57 32.16 22.31 27.86
C HIS A 57 33.38 23.14 27.42
N LEU A 58 33.20 24.11 26.52
CA LEU A 58 34.19 25.17 26.25
C LEU A 58 33.51 26.55 26.19
N SER A 59 34.03 27.51 26.95
CA SER A 59 33.50 28.87 27.04
C SER A 59 34.50 29.93 26.56
N ASP A 60 34.04 30.94 25.82
CA ASP A 60 34.83 32.08 25.38
C ASP A 60 36.23 31.70 24.85
N ARG A 61 37.30 32.12 25.54
CA ARG A 61 38.73 31.89 25.25
C ARG A 61 39.17 30.43 25.21
N GLU A 62 38.35 29.51 25.71
CA GLU A 62 38.62 28.06 25.67
C GLU A 62 38.21 27.47 24.31
N ALA A 63 37.19 28.07 23.67
CA ALA A 63 36.57 27.62 22.43
C ALA A 63 37.35 28.03 21.17
N THR A 64 38.67 27.79 21.17
CA THR A 64 39.54 27.95 19.99
C THR A 64 39.22 26.90 18.92
N LYS A 65 39.50 27.21 17.64
CA LYS A 65 39.29 26.25 16.52
C LYS A 65 39.98 24.91 16.79
N THR A 66 41.21 24.93 17.30
CA THR A 66 41.97 23.72 17.68
C THR A 66 41.29 22.93 18.80
N ALA A 67 40.76 23.59 19.84
CA ALA A 67 40.06 22.92 20.93
C ALA A 67 38.73 22.30 20.47
N ILE A 68 38.01 22.96 19.56
CA ILE A 68 36.76 22.44 18.98
C ILE A 68 37.04 21.20 18.11
N VAL A 69 38.03 21.25 17.22
CA VAL A 69 38.48 20.11 16.42
C VAL A 69 38.93 18.94 17.30
N ALA A 70 39.62 19.22 18.41
CA ALA A 70 40.02 18.21 19.40
C ALA A 70 38.81 17.60 20.13
N GLY A 71 37.80 18.39 20.49
CA GLY A 71 36.58 17.90 21.16
C GLY A 71 35.79 16.91 20.29
N PHE A 72 35.64 17.19 19.00
CA PHE A 72 35.07 16.21 18.05
C PHE A 72 35.88 14.91 18.02
N ARG A 73 37.19 15.01 17.79
CA ARG A 73 38.07 13.84 17.56
C ARG A 73 38.41 13.03 18.81
N THR A 74 38.30 13.59 20.02
CA THR A 74 38.70 12.93 21.28
C THR A 74 37.57 12.69 22.28
N HIS A 75 36.48 13.47 22.25
CA HIS A 75 35.32 13.31 23.15
C HIS A 75 34.14 12.66 22.42
N LEU A 76 33.58 13.33 21.40
CA LEU A 76 32.39 12.82 20.70
C LEU A 76 32.62 11.46 20.01
N LYS A 77 33.84 11.23 19.51
CA LYS A 77 34.26 9.97 18.86
C LYS A 77 34.34 8.74 19.81
N GLN A 78 34.00 8.90 21.08
CA GLN A 78 33.87 7.79 22.05
C GLN A 78 32.49 7.12 22.05
N ALA A 79 31.46 7.76 21.48
CA ALA A 79 30.12 7.18 21.36
C ALA A 79 30.12 5.95 20.43
N GLY A 80 29.42 4.88 20.81
CA GLY A 80 29.21 3.69 19.97
C GLY A 80 27.78 3.59 19.40
N PRO A 81 27.44 2.49 18.69
CA PRO A 81 26.16 2.34 17.99
C PRO A 81 24.86 2.38 18.81
N ASN A 82 24.96 2.36 20.15
CA ASN A 82 23.80 2.49 21.05
C ASN A 82 23.78 3.85 21.79
N ASP A 83 24.77 4.71 21.53
CA ASP A 83 24.99 5.97 22.23
C ASP A 83 24.64 7.17 21.35
N THR A 84 24.51 8.35 21.95
CA THR A 84 24.30 9.62 21.24
C THR A 84 25.54 10.50 21.34
N ALA A 85 25.97 11.05 20.20
CA ALA A 85 27.00 12.09 20.11
C ALA A 85 26.33 13.43 19.77
N LEU A 86 26.31 14.36 20.72
CA LEU A 86 25.62 15.65 20.61
C LEU A 86 26.63 16.81 20.59
N PHE A 87 26.70 17.55 19.49
CA PHE A 87 27.41 18.83 19.42
C PHE A 87 26.41 19.99 19.54
N TYR A 88 26.70 20.95 20.42
CA TYR A 88 25.96 22.20 20.56
C TYR A 88 26.92 23.40 20.43
N PHE A 89 26.56 24.38 19.60
CA PHE A 89 27.29 25.63 19.45
C PHE A 89 26.37 26.84 19.51
N ALA A 90 26.70 27.81 20.36
CA ALA A 90 26.19 29.18 20.31
C ALA A 90 27.35 30.17 20.16
N GLY A 91 27.20 31.15 19.28
CA GLY A 91 28.24 32.12 18.97
C GLY A 91 27.96 32.85 17.67
N HIS A 92 28.99 33.45 17.07
CA HIS A 92 28.87 34.05 15.75
C HIS A 92 28.93 33.01 14.63
N GLY A 93 28.08 33.20 13.62
CA GLY A 93 28.26 32.67 12.26
C GLY A 93 28.80 33.75 11.31
N ALA A 94 29.57 33.33 10.32
CA ALA A 94 30.20 34.20 9.33
C ALA A 94 30.36 33.49 7.98
N GLN A 95 30.49 34.27 6.91
CA GLN A 95 30.76 33.77 5.57
C GLN A 95 32.24 34.00 5.22
N GLU A 96 32.86 33.09 4.48
CA GLU A 96 34.19 33.23 3.87
C GLU A 96 34.05 33.10 2.35
N ALA A 97 34.85 33.81 1.54
CA ALA A 97 34.76 33.65 0.09
C ALA A 97 35.27 32.26 -0.36
N ALA A 98 34.52 31.57 -1.21
CA ALA A 98 34.89 30.26 -1.73
C ALA A 98 35.86 30.36 -2.92
N ASP A 99 36.74 29.36 -3.07
CA ASP A 99 37.43 29.12 -4.35
C ASP A 99 36.46 28.40 -5.31
N PRO A 100 36.02 29.02 -6.42
CA PRO A 100 35.05 28.43 -7.34
C PRO A 100 35.63 27.30 -8.21
N THR A 101 36.94 27.06 -8.17
CA THR A 101 37.60 25.92 -8.82
C THR A 101 37.66 24.68 -7.93
N LEU A 102 37.56 24.88 -6.61
CA LEU A 102 37.58 23.82 -5.59
C LEU A 102 36.16 23.49 -5.09
N TRP A 103 35.29 24.50 -5.00
CA TRP A 103 33.91 24.41 -4.54
C TRP A 103 32.93 24.93 -5.63
N PRO A 104 32.86 24.29 -6.81
CA PRO A 104 32.00 24.74 -7.92
C PRO A 104 30.49 24.58 -7.64
N THR A 105 30.12 24.06 -6.48
CA THR A 105 28.74 23.89 -5.98
C THR A 105 28.22 25.10 -5.19
N GLU A 106 29.08 26.02 -4.75
CA GLU A 106 28.66 27.17 -3.94
C GLU A 106 28.10 28.29 -4.84
N ALA A 107 26.78 28.28 -5.05
CA ALA A 107 26.11 29.15 -6.02
C ALA A 107 26.29 30.67 -5.75
N ASP A 108 26.48 31.07 -4.48
CA ASP A 108 26.74 32.45 -4.09
C ASP A 108 28.25 32.81 -4.00
N GLY A 109 29.12 31.83 -4.21
CA GLY A 109 30.57 31.97 -4.12
C GLY A 109 31.13 32.07 -2.69
N LYS A 110 30.44 31.57 -1.66
CA LYS A 110 30.90 31.61 -0.27
C LYS A 110 30.92 30.23 0.42
N LEU A 111 31.58 30.18 1.57
CA LEU A 111 31.60 29.06 2.52
C LEU A 111 31.04 29.56 3.85
N GLU A 112 30.07 28.84 4.40
CA GLU A 112 29.55 29.15 5.73
C GLU A 112 30.51 28.68 6.82
N SER A 113 30.60 29.44 7.91
CA SER A 113 31.55 29.18 9.01
C SER A 113 30.99 29.53 10.37
N ILE A 114 31.33 28.74 11.38
CA ILE A 114 31.21 29.16 12.78
C ILE A 114 32.48 29.90 13.20
N VAL A 115 32.30 30.96 13.98
CA VAL A 115 33.39 31.81 14.48
C VAL A 115 33.83 31.30 15.84
N CYS A 116 34.94 30.56 15.86
CA CYS A 116 35.62 30.14 17.09
C CYS A 116 36.27 31.36 17.77
N PHE A 117 36.82 31.20 18.98
CA PHE A 117 37.55 32.28 19.64
C PHE A 117 38.72 32.78 18.77
N ASP A 118 38.74 34.08 18.54
CA ASP A 118 39.59 34.79 17.57
C ASP A 118 40.92 35.25 18.17
N GLY A 119 40.92 35.81 19.39
CA GLY A 119 42.13 36.13 20.15
C GLY A 119 43.15 36.96 19.35
N ASP A 120 44.41 36.55 19.38
CA ASP A 120 45.53 37.15 18.63
C ASP A 120 45.77 36.48 17.25
N ALA A 121 44.76 35.82 16.65
CA ALA A 121 44.89 35.15 15.35
C ALA A 121 45.36 36.08 14.22
N VAL A 122 46.17 35.56 13.31
CA VAL A 122 46.80 36.32 12.21
C VAL A 122 45.98 36.24 10.93
N HIS A 123 45.22 35.14 10.75
CA HIS A 123 44.40 34.89 9.58
C HIS A 123 42.98 34.48 9.97
N THR A 124 42.00 34.77 9.09
CA THR A 124 40.59 34.43 9.35
C THR A 124 40.35 32.93 9.47
N TRP A 125 41.05 32.12 8.68
CA TRP A 125 40.97 30.65 8.72
C TRP A 125 41.55 30.02 10.00
N ASP A 126 42.29 30.77 10.83
CA ASP A 126 42.78 30.31 12.12
C ASP A 126 41.64 30.16 13.15
N TYR A 127 40.57 30.95 13.01
CA TYR A 127 39.41 30.96 13.92
C TYR A 127 38.04 30.70 13.24
N LEU A 128 37.95 30.75 11.90
CA LEU A 128 36.78 30.28 11.16
C LEU A 128 36.86 28.78 10.89
N LEU A 129 35.90 28.02 11.42
CA LEU A 129 35.69 26.61 11.09
C LEU A 129 34.54 26.51 10.07
N THR A 130 34.83 26.12 8.83
CA THR A 130 33.83 26.12 7.75
C THR A 130 32.87 24.94 7.83
N ASP A 131 31.75 25.02 7.12
CA ASP A 131 30.81 23.92 6.89
C ASP A 131 31.49 22.69 6.28
N LYS A 132 32.48 22.88 5.38
CA LYS A 132 33.29 21.80 4.81
C LYS A 132 34.18 21.12 5.86
N GLU A 133 34.71 21.90 6.81
CA GLU A 133 35.48 21.38 7.96
C GLU A 133 34.57 20.67 8.98
N LEU A 134 33.39 21.22 9.27
CA LEU A 134 32.36 20.59 10.09
C LEU A 134 31.87 19.27 9.47
N ARG A 135 31.61 19.25 8.16
CA ARG A 135 31.21 18.05 7.41
C ARG A 135 32.27 16.94 7.51
N CYS A 136 33.56 17.28 7.47
CA CYS A 136 34.66 16.34 7.73
C CYS A 136 34.56 15.73 9.14
N LEU A 137 34.37 16.57 10.17
CA LEU A 137 34.25 16.11 11.56
C LEU A 137 32.98 15.28 11.81
N ILE A 138 31.84 15.65 11.21
CA ILE A 138 30.58 14.90 11.31
C ILE A 138 30.71 13.54 10.60
N ALA A 139 31.34 13.49 9.42
CA ALA A 139 31.62 12.23 8.72
C ALA A 139 32.55 11.31 9.54
N GLU A 140 33.54 11.87 10.27
CA GLU A 140 34.34 11.11 11.24
C GLU A 140 33.54 10.58 12.44
N LEU A 141 32.43 11.23 12.83
CA LEU A 141 31.55 10.77 13.91
C LEU A 141 30.56 9.69 13.43
N SER A 142 29.89 9.87 12.30
CA SER A 142 28.91 8.88 11.81
C SER A 142 29.52 7.50 11.54
N GLN A 143 30.84 7.43 11.28
CA GLN A 143 31.61 6.18 11.18
C GLN A 143 31.62 5.33 12.48
N THR A 144 31.28 5.91 13.64
CA THR A 144 31.12 5.17 14.90
C THR A 144 29.82 4.36 14.97
N GLY A 145 28.84 4.68 14.11
CA GLY A 145 27.48 4.18 14.18
C GLY A 145 26.60 4.83 15.25
N ALA A 146 27.12 5.76 16.06
CA ALA A 146 26.36 6.47 17.07
C ALA A 146 25.27 7.38 16.47
N HIS A 147 24.25 7.71 17.27
CA HIS A 147 23.25 8.70 16.89
C HIS A 147 23.85 10.11 16.97
N VAL A 148 24.21 10.69 15.82
CA VAL A 148 24.86 12.01 15.75
C VAL A 148 23.82 13.12 15.67
N VAL A 149 23.97 14.13 16.54
CA VAL A 149 23.08 15.30 16.62
C VAL A 149 23.93 16.57 16.68
N THR A 150 23.63 17.55 15.83
CA THR A 150 24.24 18.90 15.86
C THR A 150 23.18 19.96 16.13
N ILE A 151 23.52 20.99 16.91
CA ILE A 151 22.63 22.10 17.26
C ILE A 151 23.41 23.41 17.14
N PHE A 152 22.93 24.33 16.30
CA PHE A 152 23.60 25.60 16.00
C PHE A 152 22.69 26.81 16.30
N ASP A 153 23.09 27.64 17.26
CA ASP A 153 22.48 28.94 17.60
C ASP A 153 23.35 30.10 17.07
N CYS A 154 23.44 30.16 15.73
CA CYS A 154 24.20 31.12 14.92
C CYS A 154 23.59 31.26 13.51
N CYS A 155 23.92 32.34 12.78
CA CYS A 155 23.33 32.64 11.45
C CYS A 155 24.30 32.34 10.29
N HIS A 156 23.76 31.85 9.17
CA HIS A 156 24.54 31.39 8.00
C HIS A 156 24.11 31.98 6.64
N SER A 157 23.45 33.15 6.66
CA SER A 157 23.24 34.15 5.58
C SER A 157 22.21 35.18 6.12
N GLY A 158 21.35 35.93 5.41
CA GLY A 158 21.33 36.31 3.99
C GLY A 158 21.12 37.82 3.79
N ASP A 159 19.98 38.24 3.24
CA ASP A 159 19.74 39.63 2.76
C ASP A 159 19.12 40.62 3.78
N ASN A 160 18.54 40.15 4.88
CA ASN A 160 17.47 40.87 5.61
C ASN A 160 17.88 42.12 6.45
N THR A 161 19.04 42.72 6.17
CA THR A 161 19.57 43.94 6.81
C THR A 161 18.56 45.11 6.86
N ARG A 162 17.78 45.30 5.79
CA ARG A 162 16.80 46.41 5.69
C ARG A 162 15.68 46.35 6.73
N PHE A 163 15.33 45.17 7.24
CA PHE A 163 14.31 45.04 8.29
C PHE A 163 14.91 45.20 9.69
N PHE A 164 16.15 44.75 9.91
CA PHE A 164 16.83 44.97 11.20
C PHE A 164 17.14 46.46 11.46
N ASP A 165 17.47 47.22 10.41
CA ASP A 165 17.58 48.69 10.47
C ASP A 165 16.26 49.37 10.88
N LEU A 166 15.11 48.80 10.48
CA LEU A 166 13.77 49.25 10.88
C LEU A 166 13.44 48.86 12.33
N LEU A 167 13.75 47.62 12.74
CA LEU A 167 13.58 47.17 14.13
C LEU A 167 14.44 47.97 15.12
N ALA A 168 15.68 48.32 14.75
CA ALA A 168 16.59 49.11 15.60
C ALA A 168 16.06 50.52 15.93
N ALA A 169 15.08 51.02 15.17
CA ALA A 169 14.36 52.26 15.47
C ALA A 169 13.25 52.10 16.55
N THR A 170 12.95 50.88 17.00
CA THR A 170 11.91 50.56 17.99
C THR A 170 12.49 50.28 19.38
N PRO A 171 11.75 50.55 20.48
CA PRO A 171 12.20 50.23 21.85
C PRO A 171 12.46 48.74 22.09
N GLU A 172 11.71 47.86 21.41
CA GLU A 172 11.86 46.41 21.47
C GLU A 172 13.10 45.95 20.68
N GLY A 173 13.27 46.42 19.44
CA GLY A 173 14.38 46.00 18.57
C GLY A 173 15.76 46.47 19.04
N GLN A 174 15.86 47.56 19.79
CA GLN A 174 17.13 47.98 20.43
C GLN A 174 17.70 46.94 21.41
N LYS A 175 16.85 46.06 21.94
CA LYS A 175 17.24 44.98 22.87
C LYS A 175 17.76 43.72 22.18
N MET A 176 17.54 43.57 20.88
CA MET A 176 17.93 42.39 20.13
C MET A 176 19.32 42.56 19.50
N GLN A 177 20.04 41.45 19.35
CA GLN A 177 21.33 41.40 18.64
C GLN A 177 21.42 40.14 17.77
N GLU A 178 21.76 40.32 16.49
CA GLU A 178 22.04 39.22 15.57
C GLU A 178 23.33 38.47 15.95
N ARG A 179 23.35 37.16 15.69
CA ARG A 179 24.51 36.28 15.84
C ARG A 179 25.33 36.12 14.56
N ARG A 180 25.39 37.15 13.70
CA ARG A 180 26.13 37.15 12.43
C ARG A 180 27.32 38.12 12.41
N LEU A 181 28.33 37.89 11.58
CA LEU A 181 29.29 38.91 11.14
C LEU A 181 28.90 39.48 9.77
N SER A 182 28.75 40.80 9.67
CA SER A 182 28.20 41.48 8.48
C SER A 182 29.17 41.63 7.30
N GLN A 183 30.41 41.16 7.43
CA GLN A 183 31.43 41.18 6.38
C GLN A 183 31.91 39.75 6.10
N SER A 184 32.01 39.40 4.83
CA SER A 184 32.61 38.12 4.41
C SER A 184 34.12 38.16 4.64
N ALA A 185 34.67 37.09 5.22
CA ALA A 185 36.10 36.87 5.30
C ALA A 185 36.71 36.60 3.90
N PRO A 186 37.99 36.91 3.68
CA PRO A 186 38.69 36.61 2.44
C PRO A 186 38.90 35.10 2.27
N MET A 187 38.95 34.65 1.02
CA MET A 187 39.18 33.25 0.63
C MET A 187 40.48 32.70 1.24
N ARG A 188 40.40 31.57 1.95
CA ARG A 188 41.57 30.89 2.51
C ARG A 188 42.37 30.12 1.44
N PRO A 189 43.70 29.95 1.62
CA PRO A 189 44.45 28.95 0.86
C PRO A 189 44.03 27.53 1.28
N TYR A 190 44.25 26.53 0.41
CA TYR A 190 43.96 25.13 0.74
C TYR A 190 44.63 24.64 2.05
N ALA A 191 45.82 25.16 2.36
CA ALA A 191 46.53 24.91 3.62
C ALA A 191 45.86 25.51 4.88
N GLY A 192 44.69 26.14 4.76
CA GLY A 192 43.84 26.60 5.87
C GLY A 192 42.71 25.63 6.25
N PHE A 193 42.61 24.45 5.64
CA PHE A 193 41.61 23.43 5.97
C PHE A 193 42.18 22.33 6.89
N ILE A 194 41.39 21.88 7.88
CA ILE A 194 41.77 20.79 8.81
C ILE A 194 41.97 19.40 8.15
N PHE A 195 41.59 19.24 6.88
CA PHE A 195 41.69 17.99 6.12
C PHE A 195 42.84 17.99 5.09
N GLN A 196 43.67 19.05 5.05
CA GLN A 196 44.82 19.15 4.12
C GLN A 196 45.86 18.02 4.26
N GLU A 197 45.91 17.35 5.40
CA GLU A 197 46.79 16.20 5.66
C GLU A 197 46.18 14.87 5.21
N GLN A 198 44.87 14.83 4.93
CA GLN A 198 44.11 13.65 4.52
C GLN A 198 43.92 13.58 3.00
N PHE A 199 43.74 14.74 2.34
CA PHE A 199 43.45 14.87 0.92
C PHE A 199 44.29 15.99 0.30
N THR A 200 44.64 15.86 -0.97
CA THR A 200 45.25 16.95 -1.75
C THR A 200 44.21 17.82 -2.44
N GLU A 201 44.60 19.05 -2.80
CA GLU A 201 43.74 19.97 -3.55
C GLU A 201 43.30 19.39 -4.91
N ASP A 202 44.16 18.59 -5.55
CA ASP A 202 43.87 17.93 -6.83
C ASP A 202 42.97 16.69 -6.67
N ASP A 203 42.85 16.09 -5.48
CA ASP A 203 41.85 15.06 -5.22
C ASP A 203 40.44 15.65 -5.30
N PHE A 204 40.22 16.80 -4.66
CA PHE A 204 38.93 17.51 -4.69
C PHE A 204 38.56 17.93 -6.12
N ARG A 205 39.52 18.42 -6.91
CA ARG A 205 39.32 18.77 -8.33
C ARG A 205 38.96 17.57 -9.22
N GLN A 206 39.34 16.35 -8.84
CA GLN A 206 39.10 15.13 -9.64
C GLN A 206 37.90 14.31 -9.18
N GLN A 207 37.60 14.29 -7.88
CA GLN A 207 36.61 13.40 -7.26
C GLN A 207 35.42 14.16 -6.66
N GLY A 208 35.58 15.45 -6.35
CA GLY A 208 34.55 16.27 -5.70
C GLY A 208 34.39 16.00 -4.20
N LEU A 209 33.75 16.96 -3.52
CA LEU A 209 33.52 16.92 -2.06
C LEU A 209 32.78 15.66 -1.61
N ASP A 210 31.69 15.29 -2.30
CA ASP A 210 30.80 14.21 -1.85
C ASP A 210 31.44 12.81 -1.91
N GLN A 211 32.42 12.61 -2.79
CA GLN A 211 33.13 11.33 -2.90
C GLN A 211 34.25 11.20 -1.85
N LEU A 212 34.94 12.30 -1.53
CA LEU A 212 36.05 12.30 -0.56
C LEU A 212 35.57 12.38 0.89
N ILE A 213 34.56 13.23 1.12
CA ILE A 213 33.97 13.49 2.44
C ILE A 213 32.45 13.28 2.31
N PRO A 214 31.96 12.03 2.27
CA PRO A 214 30.52 11.74 2.19
C PRO A 214 29.78 12.36 3.37
N LEU A 215 28.52 12.74 3.15
CA LEU A 215 27.69 13.38 4.17
C LEU A 215 27.31 12.35 5.23
N GLY A 216 27.93 12.42 6.41
CA GLY A 216 27.68 11.51 7.52
C GLY A 216 26.22 11.54 7.98
N THR A 217 25.67 10.39 8.32
CA THR A 217 24.31 10.27 8.87
C THR A 217 24.19 11.01 10.20
N HIS A 218 23.32 12.02 10.28
CA HIS A 218 23.09 12.83 11.48
C HIS A 218 21.75 13.59 11.45
N ILE A 219 21.32 14.09 12.61
CA ILE A 219 20.32 15.15 12.74
C ILE A 219 21.04 16.50 12.92
N GLN A 220 20.59 17.54 12.23
CA GLN A 220 21.00 18.93 12.47
C GLN A 220 19.80 19.80 12.87
N LEU A 221 19.96 20.56 13.95
CA LEU A 221 19.07 21.64 14.37
C LEU A 221 19.76 22.98 14.12
N ALA A 222 19.12 23.87 13.37
CA ALA A 222 19.58 25.23 13.11
C ALA A 222 18.56 26.26 13.62
N ALA A 223 19.07 27.35 14.17
CA ALA A 223 18.27 28.39 14.80
C ALA A 223 17.40 29.20 13.83
N CYS A 224 17.80 29.31 12.56
CA CYS A 224 17.11 30.07 11.52
C CYS A 224 17.24 29.35 10.16
N GLU A 225 16.45 29.76 9.16
CA GLU A 225 16.73 29.42 7.75
C GLU A 225 17.97 30.17 7.24
N SER A 226 18.44 29.86 6.04
CA SER A 226 19.65 30.46 5.45
C SER A 226 19.51 31.97 5.21
N ASP A 227 18.37 32.47 4.78
CA ASP A 227 18.13 33.88 4.49
C ASP A 227 17.87 34.76 5.74
N GLU A 228 17.75 34.13 6.92
CA GLU A 228 17.34 34.74 8.18
C GLU A 228 18.51 34.96 9.17
N ALA A 229 18.23 35.67 10.28
CA ALA A 229 19.18 35.92 11.36
C ALA A 229 18.71 35.34 12.69
N ALA A 230 19.54 34.49 13.31
CA ALA A 230 19.41 34.13 14.71
C ALA A 230 19.69 35.32 15.63
N VAL A 231 18.84 35.53 16.64
CA VAL A 231 18.91 36.68 17.57
C VAL A 231 19.02 36.28 19.03
N GLU A 232 19.71 37.12 19.81
CA GLU A 232 19.75 37.10 21.27
C GLU A 232 19.10 38.34 21.89
N ASP A 233 18.50 38.15 23.07
CA ASP A 233 18.00 39.23 23.93
C ASP A 233 19.15 39.74 24.81
N ARG A 234 19.51 41.02 24.68
CA ARG A 234 20.58 41.67 25.44
C ARG A 234 20.26 41.92 26.92
N GLU A 235 18.98 42.07 27.28
CA GLU A 235 18.58 42.30 28.67
C GLU A 235 18.52 40.99 29.44
N ASN A 236 17.91 39.97 28.85
CA ASN A 236 17.76 38.65 29.46
C ASN A 236 18.98 37.72 29.25
N LYS A 237 19.86 38.06 28.29
CA LYS A 237 21.09 37.32 27.95
C LYS A 237 20.84 35.88 27.53
N GLU A 238 19.92 35.69 26.59
CA GLU A 238 19.50 34.39 26.09
C GLU A 238 19.26 34.44 24.57
N GLY A 239 19.62 33.36 23.89
CA GLY A 239 19.33 33.11 22.48
C GLY A 239 17.88 32.69 22.32
N VAL A 240 17.17 33.34 21.39
CA VAL A 240 15.73 33.12 21.21
C VAL A 240 15.43 31.68 20.80
N PHE A 241 16.27 31.06 19.98
CA PHE A 241 16.10 29.66 19.60
C PHE A 241 16.33 28.71 20.78
N THR A 242 17.50 28.77 21.44
CA THR A 242 17.82 27.86 22.55
C THR A 242 16.78 27.92 23.69
N LYS A 243 16.31 29.12 24.04
CA LYS A 243 15.22 29.31 25.01
C LYS A 243 13.96 28.52 24.64
N ASN A 244 13.48 28.68 23.40
CA ASN A 244 12.24 28.04 22.94
C ASN A 244 12.42 26.53 22.73
N LEU A 245 13.59 26.08 22.24
CA LEU A 245 13.95 24.67 22.11
C LEU A 245 13.88 23.94 23.46
N VAL A 246 14.52 24.49 24.50
CA VAL A 246 14.53 23.89 25.84
C VAL A 246 13.15 23.95 26.50
N ALA A 247 12.36 25.00 26.26
CA ALA A 247 10.97 25.09 26.74
C ALA A 247 10.09 23.98 26.13
N VAL A 248 10.16 23.79 24.81
CA VAL A 248 9.41 22.75 24.09
C VAL A 248 9.83 21.34 24.52
N LEU A 249 11.14 21.08 24.66
CA LEU A 249 11.65 19.78 25.13
C LEU A 249 11.19 19.44 26.54
N LYS A 250 11.19 20.42 27.46
CA LYS A 250 10.67 20.24 28.82
C LYS A 250 9.15 20.02 28.83
N ALA A 251 8.39 20.76 28.02
CA ALA A 251 6.95 20.54 27.84
C ALA A 251 6.62 19.16 27.22
N ALA A 252 7.56 18.56 26.47
CA ALA A 252 7.45 17.21 25.93
C ALA A 252 7.84 16.09 26.90
N ASN A 253 8.42 16.40 28.07
CA ASN A 253 9.16 15.45 28.90
C ASN A 253 10.21 14.66 28.05
N SER A 254 10.84 15.33 27.08
CA SER A 254 11.79 14.78 26.09
C SER A 254 11.30 13.62 25.21
N ALA A 255 10.03 13.19 25.35
CA ALA A 255 9.46 12.04 24.65
C ALA A 255 8.76 12.49 23.35
N ILE A 256 9.57 12.90 22.37
CA ILE A 256 9.12 13.60 21.15
C ILE A 256 9.99 13.23 19.96
N SER A 257 9.41 13.03 18.77
CA SER A 257 10.19 12.84 17.53
C SER A 257 10.88 14.13 17.10
N TYR A 258 11.97 14.04 16.33
CA TYR A 258 12.62 15.23 15.77
C TYR A 258 11.67 16.05 14.89
N GLN A 259 10.78 15.40 14.14
CA GLN A 259 9.74 16.06 13.35
C GLN A 259 8.70 16.79 14.23
N ALA A 260 8.19 16.16 15.30
CA ALA A 260 7.26 16.83 16.21
C ALA A 260 7.96 18.00 16.95
N LEU A 261 9.23 17.83 17.33
CA LEU A 261 10.06 18.87 17.94
C LEU A 261 10.22 20.08 17.01
N HIS A 262 10.51 19.87 15.73
CA HIS A 262 10.62 20.94 14.74
C HIS A 262 9.31 21.73 14.64
N ASN A 263 8.20 21.02 14.46
CA ASN A 263 6.89 21.64 14.33
C ASN A 263 6.52 22.47 15.56
N ARG A 264 6.73 21.95 16.79
CA ARG A 264 6.48 22.70 18.02
C ARG A 264 7.36 23.96 18.12
N VAL A 265 8.69 23.85 17.97
CA VAL A 265 9.58 25.02 18.12
C VAL A 265 9.29 26.07 17.03
N ARG A 266 9.04 25.65 15.79
CA ARG A 266 8.66 26.54 14.69
C ARG A 266 7.30 27.21 14.96
N GLN A 267 6.29 26.49 15.48
CA GLN A 267 4.99 27.07 15.86
C GLN A 267 5.09 28.09 17.00
N TYR A 268 5.89 27.81 18.04
CA TYR A 268 6.13 28.73 19.14
C TYR A 268 6.76 30.05 18.67
N MET A 269 7.66 30.00 17.67
CA MET A 269 8.36 31.19 17.16
C MET A 269 7.59 31.93 16.04
N ARG A 270 6.79 31.23 15.19
CA ARG A 270 6.04 31.73 14.00
C ARG A 270 5.20 33.00 14.21
N PHE A 271 4.83 33.35 15.45
CA PHE A 271 4.00 34.52 15.77
C PHE A 271 4.66 35.54 16.71
N ALA A 272 5.95 35.36 17.03
CA ALA A 272 6.68 36.18 18.00
C ALA A 272 8.04 36.67 17.48
N TYR A 273 8.65 35.94 16.54
CA TYR A 273 9.94 36.25 15.94
C TYR A 273 9.89 35.94 14.44
N GLU A 274 10.65 36.68 13.63
CA GLU A 274 10.77 36.35 12.19
C GLU A 274 11.58 35.07 11.96
N GLN A 275 12.52 34.79 12.87
CA GLN A 275 13.40 33.64 12.91
C GLN A 275 12.61 32.31 12.91
N ARG A 276 12.88 31.45 11.91
CA ARG A 276 12.26 30.13 11.71
C ARG A 276 13.28 29.01 11.94
N PRO A 277 13.22 28.28 13.07
CA PRO A 277 14.10 27.15 13.29
C PRO A 277 13.86 26.02 12.29
N ARG A 278 14.94 25.29 12.00
CA ARG A 278 14.99 24.15 11.09
C ARG A 278 15.55 22.93 11.81
N ILE A 279 14.92 21.78 11.63
CA ILE A 279 15.52 20.49 11.95
C ILE A 279 15.54 19.69 10.65
N SER A 280 16.67 19.05 10.35
CA SER A 280 16.86 18.24 9.15
C SER A 280 17.65 16.99 9.49
N ALA A 281 17.33 15.88 8.83
CA ALA A 281 18.16 14.68 8.83
C ALA A 281 19.01 14.65 7.56
N ALA A 282 20.20 14.07 7.66
CA ALA A 282 21.17 13.93 6.58
C ALA A 282 21.72 12.49 6.54
N GLY A 283 22.25 12.08 5.39
CA GLY A 283 22.70 10.71 5.12
C GLY A 283 21.56 9.75 4.76
N ASP A 284 21.88 8.46 4.64
CA ASP A 284 20.91 7.43 4.26
C ASP A 284 19.78 7.30 5.29
N ALA A 285 18.54 7.14 4.80
CA ALA A 285 17.31 7.02 5.59
C ALA A 285 16.94 8.24 6.48
N SER A 286 17.22 9.45 6.00
CA SER A 286 16.78 10.75 6.55
C SER A 286 15.37 10.75 7.17
N ASP A 287 14.40 10.20 6.46
CA ASP A 287 12.99 10.36 6.81
C ASP A 287 12.63 9.51 8.05
N LYS A 288 13.33 8.38 8.22
CA LYS A 288 13.22 7.54 9.41
C LYS A 288 13.90 8.20 10.62
N LEU A 289 14.98 8.93 10.40
CA LEU A 289 15.69 9.69 11.45
C LEU A 289 14.83 10.82 12.01
N LEU A 290 14.09 11.55 11.16
CA LEU A 290 13.12 12.57 11.63
C LEU A 290 12.00 11.99 12.50
N LEU A 291 11.63 10.72 12.29
CA LEU A 291 10.66 9.99 13.11
C LEU A 291 11.25 9.41 14.42
N THR A 292 12.57 9.38 14.61
CA THR A 292 13.17 8.94 15.88
C THR A 292 12.94 9.96 17.01
N GLY A 293 12.90 9.49 18.26
CA GLY A 293 12.79 10.35 19.44
C GLY A 293 14.06 11.15 19.74
N PHE A 294 13.91 12.31 20.36
CA PHE A 294 15.03 13.22 20.69
C PHE A 294 16.12 12.54 21.56
N LEU A 295 17.34 12.47 21.03
CA LEU A 295 18.49 11.68 21.51
C LEU A 295 18.22 10.16 21.49
N ASN A 296 17.68 9.66 20.37
CA ASN A 296 17.32 8.26 20.11
C ASN A 296 16.37 7.64 21.16
N ARG A 297 15.44 8.44 21.68
CA ARG A 297 14.45 7.98 22.68
C ARG A 297 13.32 7.15 22.05
N PRO A 298 12.76 6.16 22.79
CA PRO A 298 11.53 5.50 22.38
C PRO A 298 10.34 6.48 22.46
N ILE A 299 9.43 6.37 21.49
CA ILE A 299 8.16 7.11 21.43
C ILE A 299 7.02 6.14 21.13
N ASP A 300 5.80 6.47 21.59
CA ASP A 300 4.58 5.73 21.25
C ASP A 300 3.92 6.36 20.02
N THR A 301 3.55 5.53 19.04
CA THR A 301 3.07 5.94 17.71
C THR A 301 1.62 5.53 17.45
N GLN A 302 0.91 4.94 18.42
CA GLN A 302 -0.39 4.29 18.14
C GLN A 302 -1.62 5.22 18.06
N THR A 303 -1.48 6.51 18.38
CA THR A 303 -2.52 7.53 18.17
C THR A 303 -1.96 8.78 17.50
N ALA A 304 -2.75 9.37 16.59
CA ALA A 304 -2.49 10.69 16.03
C ALA A 304 -2.80 11.75 17.11
N VAL A 305 -1.83 11.97 18.00
CA VAL A 305 -1.90 13.00 19.04
C VAL A 305 -1.69 14.37 18.39
N ALA A 306 -2.72 15.21 18.46
CA ALA A 306 -2.59 16.65 18.20
C ALA A 306 -2.26 17.38 19.52
N GLU A 307 -1.94 18.66 19.44
CA GLU A 307 -1.48 19.45 20.58
C GLU A 307 -2.18 20.79 20.75
N ILE A 308 -2.52 21.08 22.00
CA ILE A 308 -3.20 22.29 22.46
C ILE A 308 -2.19 23.17 23.19
N ASN A 309 -1.86 24.30 22.58
CA ASN A 309 -0.86 25.26 23.04
C ASN A 309 -1.49 26.65 23.23
N PHE A 310 -1.07 27.42 24.25
CA PHE A 310 -1.56 28.78 24.45
C PHE A 310 -0.73 29.79 23.66
N ASN A 311 -1.36 30.53 22.74
CA ASN A 311 -0.71 31.64 22.05
C ASN A 311 -0.77 32.91 22.91
N PRO A 312 0.35 33.41 23.47
CA PRO A 312 0.34 34.55 24.39
C PRO A 312 -0.04 35.87 23.69
N ASN A 313 0.34 36.02 22.41
CA ASN A 313 0.14 37.25 21.63
C ASN A 313 -1.33 37.44 21.25
N LYS A 314 -2.03 36.36 20.89
CA LYS A 314 -3.48 36.34 20.60
C LYS A 314 -4.35 36.05 21.84
N ARG A 315 -3.74 35.64 22.96
CA ARG A 315 -4.40 35.21 24.21
C ARG A 315 -5.46 34.12 23.99
N GLN A 316 -5.14 33.14 23.15
CA GLN A 316 -6.05 32.08 22.74
C GLN A 316 -5.33 30.73 22.71
N TRP A 317 -6.06 29.67 23.05
CA TRP A 317 -5.59 28.30 22.84
C TRP A 317 -5.67 27.93 21.35
N LEU A 318 -4.67 27.21 20.86
CA LEU A 318 -4.54 26.75 19.49
C LEU A 318 -4.29 25.25 19.50
N LEU A 319 -5.07 24.53 18.71
CA LEU A 319 -4.83 23.16 18.27
C LEU A 319 -3.98 23.19 16.99
N ASP A 320 -2.96 22.35 16.90
CA ASP A 320 -2.00 22.30 15.80
C ASP A 320 -2.48 21.58 14.52
N VAL A 321 -3.76 21.19 14.48
CA VAL A 321 -4.45 20.62 13.32
C VAL A 321 -5.67 21.46 12.92
N GLY A 322 -6.06 21.38 11.65
CA GLY A 322 -6.93 22.35 10.96
C GLY A 322 -7.83 21.72 9.89
N ALA A 323 -8.39 22.54 9.00
CA ALA A 323 -9.33 22.09 7.98
C ALA A 323 -8.72 21.06 7.00
N ILE A 324 -7.44 21.20 6.65
CA ILE A 324 -6.68 20.24 5.82
C ILE A 324 -6.56 18.87 6.50
N HIS A 325 -6.61 18.85 7.84
CA HIS A 325 -6.50 17.65 8.66
C HIS A 325 -7.88 17.04 9.02
N GLY A 326 -8.99 17.68 8.65
CA GLY A 326 -10.36 17.19 8.88
C GLY A 326 -11.18 17.98 9.91
N VAL A 327 -10.57 18.95 10.59
CA VAL A 327 -11.25 19.73 11.63
C VAL A 327 -12.41 20.52 11.02
N GLY A 328 -13.61 20.34 11.56
CA GLY A 328 -14.85 20.93 11.05
C GLY A 328 -15.56 20.16 9.92
N ARG A 329 -14.97 19.08 9.38
CA ARG A 329 -15.60 18.19 8.39
C ARG A 329 -15.81 16.78 8.94
N THR A 330 -14.72 16.11 9.30
CA THR A 330 -14.70 14.72 9.79
C THR A 330 -14.51 14.66 11.30
N THR A 331 -13.91 15.69 11.91
CA THR A 331 -13.68 15.74 13.35
C THR A 331 -14.97 15.82 14.15
N LYS A 332 -15.27 14.79 14.94
CA LYS A 332 -16.47 14.74 15.80
C LYS A 332 -16.20 15.30 17.21
N SER A 333 -15.01 15.05 17.75
CA SER A 333 -14.61 15.52 19.08
C SER A 333 -13.11 15.81 19.17
N ILE A 334 -12.74 16.76 20.03
CA ILE A 334 -11.37 17.06 20.44
C ILE A 334 -11.36 16.90 21.96
N GLN A 335 -10.57 15.96 22.49
CA GLN A 335 -10.42 15.70 23.92
C GLN A 335 -9.02 16.08 24.37
N LEU A 336 -8.91 17.04 25.28
CA LEU A 336 -7.64 17.36 25.94
C LEU A 336 -7.29 16.20 26.90
N LEU A 337 -6.07 15.68 26.81
CA LEU A 337 -5.58 14.57 27.63
C LEU A 337 -4.87 15.07 28.89
N ASP A 338 -5.02 14.32 29.98
CA ASP A 338 -4.29 14.55 31.23
C ASP A 338 -2.83 14.05 31.15
N ASP A 339 -2.07 14.34 32.22
CA ASP A 339 -0.67 13.94 32.37
C ASP A 339 -0.47 12.41 32.38
N SER A 340 -1.53 11.62 32.65
CA SER A 340 -1.51 10.15 32.53
C SER A 340 -1.89 9.64 31.12
N GLY A 341 -2.24 10.54 30.20
CA GLY A 341 -2.66 10.24 28.83
C GLY A 341 -4.14 9.90 28.67
N LYS A 342 -5.00 10.22 29.66
CA LYS A 342 -6.44 9.93 29.60
C LYS A 342 -7.25 11.17 29.21
N PRO A 343 -8.38 11.01 28.49
CA PRO A 343 -9.30 12.11 28.21
C PRO A 343 -9.74 12.85 29.49
N SER A 344 -9.46 14.15 29.53
CA SER A 344 -9.76 15.04 30.66
C SER A 344 -11.06 15.82 30.43
N PHE A 345 -11.13 16.59 29.34
CA PHE A 345 -12.33 17.30 28.92
C PHE A 345 -12.28 17.67 27.43
N SER A 346 -13.45 17.87 26.82
CA SER A 346 -13.54 18.26 25.41
C SER A 346 -13.46 19.77 25.21
N VAL A 347 -12.85 20.19 24.10
CA VAL A 347 -12.68 21.59 23.70
C VAL A 347 -13.36 21.86 22.36
N THR A 348 -13.81 23.10 22.13
CA THR A 348 -14.58 23.46 20.94
C THR A 348 -13.78 24.36 19.98
N PRO A 349 -13.85 24.16 18.65
CA PRO A 349 -13.31 25.12 17.69
C PRO A 349 -13.94 26.52 17.84
N LEU A 350 -13.11 27.55 17.79
CA LEU A 350 -13.48 28.97 17.76
C LEU A 350 -13.34 29.55 16.35
N LYS A 351 -12.22 29.25 15.68
CA LYS A 351 -12.00 29.49 14.24
C LYS A 351 -11.05 28.42 13.72
N ILE A 352 -11.40 27.80 12.60
CA ILE A 352 -10.57 26.81 11.92
C ILE A 352 -9.72 27.54 10.87
N GLY A 353 -8.44 27.19 10.76
CA GLY A 353 -7.50 27.59 9.71
C GLY A 353 -7.18 26.43 8.77
N ALA A 354 -6.26 26.63 7.84
CA ALA A 354 -5.83 25.57 6.93
C ALA A 354 -5.12 24.43 7.69
N ASP A 355 -4.01 24.75 8.37
CA ASP A 355 -3.18 23.83 9.14
C ASP A 355 -3.51 23.81 10.65
N TYR A 356 -4.06 24.89 11.24
CA TYR A 356 -4.35 25.01 12.69
C TYR A 356 -5.84 25.23 13.02
N THR A 357 -6.22 25.14 14.30
CA THR A 357 -7.55 25.52 14.82
C THR A 357 -7.44 26.33 16.11
N LEU A 358 -7.98 27.55 16.14
CA LEU A 358 -8.14 28.31 17.38
C LEU A 358 -9.29 27.70 18.20
N LEU A 359 -9.07 27.54 19.51
CA LEU A 359 -9.99 26.86 20.42
C LEU A 359 -10.70 27.83 21.37
N LYS A 360 -11.91 27.42 21.75
CA LYS A 360 -12.69 27.97 22.85
C LYS A 360 -12.74 26.93 23.97
N ILE A 361 -12.15 27.29 25.10
CA ILE A 361 -12.17 26.53 26.36
C ILE A 361 -13.09 27.29 27.35
N GLY A 362 -13.76 26.59 28.25
CA GLY A 362 -14.60 27.22 29.29
C GLY A 362 -13.74 27.79 30.42
N ALA A 363 -14.21 28.85 31.08
CA ALA A 363 -13.41 29.59 32.06
C ALA A 363 -13.00 28.78 33.30
N GLU A 364 -13.82 27.80 33.72
CA GLU A 364 -13.50 26.89 34.82
C GLU A 364 -12.43 25.86 34.42
N GLN A 365 -12.48 25.37 33.18
CA GLN A 365 -11.48 24.47 32.62
C GLN A 365 -10.15 25.19 32.36
N GLU A 366 -10.19 26.39 31.78
CA GLU A 366 -8.99 27.19 31.51
C GLU A 366 -8.25 27.58 32.80
N ALA A 367 -8.96 27.81 33.90
CA ALA A 367 -8.34 28.08 35.21
C ALA A 367 -7.51 26.92 35.76
N GLY A 368 -7.68 25.71 35.23
CA GLY A 368 -6.85 24.53 35.53
C GLY A 368 -5.71 24.26 34.53
N LEU A 369 -5.56 25.07 33.48
CA LEU A 369 -4.51 24.91 32.48
C LEU A 369 -3.33 25.87 32.72
N ASP A 370 -2.11 25.34 32.65
CA ASP A 370 -0.89 26.14 32.64
C ASP A 370 -0.63 26.64 31.21
N ARG A 371 -0.61 27.96 31.03
CA ARG A 371 -0.36 28.62 29.74
C ARG A 371 1.08 28.50 29.24
N GLY A 372 2.01 27.98 30.06
CA GLY A 372 3.34 27.57 29.63
C GLY A 372 3.43 26.12 29.12
N LYS A 373 2.38 25.31 29.28
CA LYS A 373 2.39 23.87 29.02
C LYS A 373 1.69 23.51 27.70
N ALA A 374 2.31 22.61 26.94
CA ALA A 374 1.70 21.93 25.82
C ALA A 374 0.81 20.78 26.32
N TYR A 375 -0.44 20.72 25.88
CA TYR A 375 -1.37 19.65 26.23
C TYR A 375 -1.61 18.73 25.04
N ARG A 376 -1.47 17.42 25.24
CA ARG A 376 -1.85 16.42 24.23
C ARG A 376 -3.37 16.43 24.03
N ALA A 377 -3.82 16.17 22.82
CA ALA A 377 -5.23 16.04 22.47
C ALA A 377 -5.48 14.82 21.57
N GLU A 378 -6.51 14.05 21.93
CA GLU A 378 -7.10 13.05 21.06
C GLU A 378 -8.13 13.76 20.16
N VAL A 379 -7.96 13.69 18.85
CA VAL A 379 -8.85 14.31 17.86
C VAL A 379 -9.49 13.22 17.02
N GLU A 380 -10.74 12.90 17.32
CA GLU A 380 -11.49 11.86 16.64
C GLU A 380 -11.80 12.29 15.21
N GLY A 381 -11.28 11.57 14.21
CA GLY A 381 -11.61 11.78 12.80
C GLY A 381 -10.61 12.59 11.98
N LEU A 382 -9.36 12.76 12.44
CA LEU A 382 -8.29 13.36 11.63
C LEU A 382 -7.95 12.51 10.41
N LEU A 383 -7.81 13.15 9.24
CA LEU A 383 -7.39 12.55 7.96
C LEU A 383 -8.23 11.34 7.51
N THR A 384 -9.43 11.17 8.06
CA THR A 384 -10.27 9.98 7.87
C THR A 384 -11.69 10.35 7.51
N GLU A 385 -12.07 10.09 6.26
CA GLU A 385 -13.47 9.95 5.85
C GLU A 385 -13.75 8.45 5.70
N PRO A 386 -14.65 7.85 6.49
CA PRO A 386 -14.83 6.41 6.48
C PRO A 386 -15.35 5.91 5.13
N ILE A 387 -14.60 5.03 4.47
CA ILE A 387 -15.00 4.47 3.17
C ILE A 387 -16.20 3.55 3.33
N LYS A 388 -17.17 3.63 2.41
CA LYS A 388 -18.23 2.64 2.31
C LYS A 388 -17.67 1.34 1.76
N LEU A 389 -17.88 0.24 2.47
CA LEU A 389 -17.32 -1.06 2.14
C LEU A 389 -18.41 -2.12 2.05
N HIS A 390 -18.60 -2.68 0.85
CA HIS A 390 -19.41 -3.87 0.65
C HIS A 390 -18.59 -5.14 0.87
N PHE A 391 -19.25 -6.26 1.23
CA PHE A 391 -18.59 -7.51 1.60
C PHE A 391 -19.19 -8.71 0.85
N ILE A 392 -18.46 -9.27 -0.11
CA ILE A 392 -18.89 -10.45 -0.87
C ILE A 392 -18.10 -11.68 -0.43
N ASN A 393 -18.79 -12.74 -0.01
CA ASN A 393 -18.19 -14.03 0.28
C ASN A 393 -18.68 -15.08 -0.72
N HIS A 394 -17.81 -15.51 -1.61
CA HIS A 394 -18.12 -16.52 -2.62
C HIS A 394 -18.13 -17.94 -2.04
N ASN A 395 -17.11 -18.29 -1.25
CA ASN A 395 -16.90 -19.66 -0.76
C ASN A 395 -16.08 -19.81 0.54
N GLY A 396 -15.70 -18.72 1.20
CA GLY A 396 -15.09 -18.74 2.54
C GLY A 396 -16.08 -19.14 3.65
N ASP A 397 -15.56 -19.57 4.80
CA ASP A 397 -16.40 -20.00 5.93
C ASP A 397 -17.17 -18.82 6.54
N VAL A 398 -18.47 -19.04 6.84
CA VAL A 398 -19.39 -17.98 7.29
C VAL A 398 -19.10 -17.54 8.73
N ALA A 399 -18.57 -18.43 9.59
CA ALA A 399 -18.15 -18.06 10.93
C ALA A 399 -16.80 -17.31 10.91
N GLU A 400 -15.88 -17.69 10.00
CA GLU A 400 -14.67 -16.90 9.75
C GLU A 400 -14.99 -15.51 9.16
N GLN A 401 -16.00 -15.39 8.28
CA GLN A 401 -16.47 -14.10 7.76
C GLN A 401 -17.10 -13.24 8.86
N ALA A 402 -17.92 -13.82 9.74
CA ALA A 402 -18.50 -13.11 10.88
C ALA A 402 -17.42 -12.63 11.86
N LEU A 403 -16.37 -13.44 12.09
CA LEU A 403 -15.21 -13.06 12.90
C LEU A 403 -14.37 -11.98 12.21
N LEU A 404 -14.08 -12.11 10.92
CA LEU A 404 -13.40 -11.10 10.09
C LEU A 404 -14.11 -9.74 10.18
N LEU A 405 -15.42 -9.71 9.90
CA LEU A 405 -16.20 -8.47 9.93
C LEU A 405 -16.23 -7.86 11.34
N LYS A 406 -16.38 -8.70 12.37
CA LYS A 406 -16.32 -8.26 13.77
C LYS A 406 -14.94 -7.66 14.09
N THR A 407 -13.84 -8.37 13.81
CA THR A 407 -12.48 -7.94 14.14
C THR A 407 -12.04 -6.73 13.32
N LEU A 408 -12.48 -6.60 12.06
CA LEU A 408 -12.30 -5.37 11.30
C LEU A 408 -13.13 -4.22 11.88
N THR A 409 -14.37 -4.44 12.31
CA THR A 409 -15.14 -3.39 13.00
C THR A 409 -14.47 -2.97 14.33
N GLU A 410 -13.91 -3.92 15.09
CA GLU A 410 -13.20 -3.66 16.35
C GLU A 410 -11.82 -2.97 16.15
N LYS A 411 -11.01 -3.38 15.17
CA LYS A 411 -9.67 -2.80 14.91
C LYS A 411 -9.67 -1.60 13.94
N ALA A 412 -10.68 -1.50 13.08
CA ALA A 412 -10.69 -0.61 11.91
C ALA A 412 -12.04 0.10 11.64
N GLY A 413 -13.07 -0.08 12.46
CA GLY A 413 -14.41 0.50 12.25
C GLY A 413 -14.50 2.03 12.31
N ALA A 414 -13.39 2.73 12.57
CA ALA A 414 -13.27 4.18 12.39
C ALA A 414 -12.94 4.57 10.92
N PHE A 415 -12.45 3.63 10.11
CA PHE A 415 -11.97 3.87 8.74
C PHE A 415 -12.96 3.39 7.66
N PHE A 416 -13.99 2.61 8.01
CA PHE A 416 -15.01 2.16 7.05
C PHE A 416 -16.41 2.08 7.66
N ILE A 417 -17.41 2.14 6.78
CA ILE A 417 -18.83 1.89 7.08
C ILE A 417 -19.27 0.68 6.25
N PRO A 418 -19.84 -0.39 6.86
CA PRO A 418 -20.45 -1.47 6.10
C PRO A 418 -21.61 -0.96 5.23
N GLU A 419 -21.63 -1.32 3.95
CA GLU A 419 -22.68 -0.94 3.00
C GLU A 419 -23.39 -2.18 2.44
N GLU A 420 -24.73 -2.15 2.39
CA GLU A 420 -25.55 -3.29 1.95
C GLU A 420 -25.71 -3.33 0.42
N ASP A 421 -25.78 -2.18 -0.25
CA ASP A 421 -25.85 -2.08 -1.71
C ASP A 421 -24.46 -1.80 -2.30
N GLU A 422 -23.87 -2.82 -2.92
CA GLU A 422 -22.57 -2.75 -3.61
C GLU A 422 -22.46 -1.51 -4.52
N GLN A 423 -23.53 -1.19 -5.26
CA GLN A 423 -23.53 -0.09 -6.24
C GLN A 423 -23.41 1.31 -5.60
N THR A 424 -23.50 1.38 -4.27
CA THR A 424 -23.37 2.62 -3.49
C THR A 424 -22.14 2.65 -2.58
N ALA A 425 -21.32 1.60 -2.59
CA ALA A 425 -20.07 1.52 -1.86
C ALA A 425 -18.90 2.21 -2.61
N ASP A 426 -17.84 2.57 -1.89
CA ASP A 426 -16.59 3.04 -2.50
C ASP A 426 -15.78 1.84 -3.04
N TYR A 427 -15.79 0.74 -2.28
CA TYR A 427 -15.02 -0.48 -2.53
C TYR A 427 -15.81 -1.74 -2.12
N THR A 428 -15.43 -2.88 -2.69
CA THR A 428 -15.94 -4.22 -2.31
C THR A 428 -14.79 -5.08 -1.79
N LEU A 429 -14.88 -5.62 -0.58
CA LEU A 429 -13.97 -6.66 -0.06
C LEU A 429 -14.54 -8.05 -0.39
N HIS A 430 -13.77 -8.83 -1.13
CA HIS A 430 -14.11 -10.20 -1.54
C HIS A 430 -13.42 -11.25 -0.69
N VAL A 431 -14.12 -12.35 -0.44
CA VAL A 431 -13.56 -13.62 0.06
C VAL A 431 -13.77 -14.69 -1.02
N ARG A 432 -12.69 -15.15 -1.66
CA ARG A 432 -12.72 -16.12 -2.77
C ARG A 432 -11.51 -17.04 -2.73
N ASN A 433 -11.71 -18.35 -2.73
CA ASN A 433 -10.64 -19.37 -2.77
C ASN A 433 -9.56 -19.21 -1.69
N GLY A 434 -9.92 -18.63 -0.55
CA GLY A 434 -8.98 -18.30 0.52
C GLY A 434 -8.00 -17.16 0.19
N LEU A 435 -8.37 -16.26 -0.73
CA LEU A 435 -7.85 -14.91 -0.88
C LEU A 435 -8.86 -13.89 -0.36
N LEU A 436 -8.33 -12.78 0.15
CA LEU A 436 -9.02 -11.57 0.59
C LEU A 436 -8.52 -10.40 -0.26
N TYR A 437 -9.40 -9.69 -0.97
CA TYR A 437 -8.99 -8.59 -1.86
C TYR A 437 -10.07 -7.53 -2.06
N PHE A 438 -9.63 -6.30 -2.33
CA PHE A 438 -10.51 -5.16 -2.63
C PHE A 438 -10.69 -4.99 -4.15
N SER A 439 -11.90 -4.67 -4.59
CA SER A 439 -12.22 -4.26 -5.97
C SER A 439 -13.06 -2.98 -5.99
N ARG A 440 -13.37 -2.51 -7.21
CA ARG A 440 -14.48 -1.56 -7.42
C ARG A 440 -15.83 -2.30 -7.41
N PRO A 441 -16.94 -1.64 -7.02
CA PRO A 441 -18.29 -2.17 -7.17
C PRO A 441 -18.55 -2.79 -8.55
N GLY A 442 -19.03 -4.03 -8.58
CA GLY A 442 -19.36 -4.76 -9.80
C GLY A 442 -18.17 -5.24 -10.65
N ASP A 443 -16.92 -5.04 -10.22
CA ASP A 443 -15.71 -5.49 -10.93
C ASP A 443 -14.86 -6.47 -10.10
N GLU A 444 -15.51 -7.55 -9.64
CA GLU A 444 -14.92 -8.59 -8.76
C GLU A 444 -13.65 -9.28 -9.31
N ASN A 445 -13.35 -9.13 -10.60
CA ASN A 445 -12.21 -9.77 -11.26
C ASN A 445 -11.01 -8.84 -11.46
N ARG A 446 -11.09 -7.57 -11.00
CA ARG A 446 -10.00 -6.60 -11.01
C ARG A 446 -9.65 -6.14 -9.59
N PRO A 447 -8.70 -6.82 -8.90
CA PRO A 447 -8.24 -6.40 -7.59
C PRO A 447 -7.52 -5.04 -7.70
N LEU A 448 -7.75 -4.16 -6.74
CA LEU A 448 -7.15 -2.83 -6.67
C LEU A 448 -5.75 -2.85 -6.05
N ILE A 449 -5.50 -3.77 -5.12
CA ILE A 449 -4.24 -3.93 -4.37
C ILE A 449 -3.92 -5.41 -4.18
N ARG A 450 -2.69 -5.74 -3.77
CA ARG A 450 -2.19 -7.11 -3.58
C ARG A 450 -3.11 -7.94 -2.68
N THR A 451 -3.49 -9.12 -3.16
CA THR A 451 -4.41 -10.04 -2.49
C THR A 451 -3.79 -10.61 -1.21
N VAL A 452 -4.54 -10.64 -0.11
CA VAL A 452 -4.08 -11.18 1.18
C VAL A 452 -4.52 -12.65 1.32
N PRO A 453 -3.60 -13.61 1.53
CA PRO A 453 -3.96 -15.00 1.81
C PRO A 453 -4.73 -15.16 3.13
N ALA A 454 -5.74 -16.03 3.15
CA ALA A 454 -6.55 -16.34 4.33
C ALA A 454 -6.07 -17.64 5.06
N ASP A 455 -4.78 -17.92 5.00
CA ASP A 455 -4.12 -19.06 5.65
C ASP A 455 -3.74 -18.76 7.12
N ASN A 456 -3.22 -17.56 7.39
CA ASN A 456 -3.07 -16.99 8.73
C ASN A 456 -4.03 -15.79 8.88
N LEU A 457 -5.16 -16.03 9.55
CA LEU A 457 -6.20 -15.01 9.78
C LEU A 457 -5.69 -13.81 10.61
N GLU A 458 -4.78 -14.00 11.57
CA GLU A 458 -4.28 -12.91 12.41
C GLU A 458 -3.44 -11.91 11.58
N ARG A 459 -2.47 -12.42 10.81
CA ARG A 459 -1.69 -11.62 9.85
C ARG A 459 -2.61 -10.96 8.80
N ALA A 460 -3.61 -11.70 8.30
CA ALA A 460 -4.55 -11.18 7.32
C ALA A 460 -5.40 -10.02 7.88
N TYR A 461 -5.88 -10.12 9.12
CA TYR A 461 -6.65 -9.05 9.77
C TYR A 461 -5.79 -7.79 10.00
N GLU A 462 -4.51 -7.94 10.33
CA GLU A 462 -3.59 -6.81 10.49
C GLU A 462 -3.29 -6.11 9.16
N GLN A 463 -2.99 -6.87 8.12
CA GLN A 463 -2.74 -6.32 6.78
C GLN A 463 -3.99 -5.67 6.17
N LEU A 464 -5.18 -6.27 6.34
CA LEU A 464 -6.44 -5.63 5.97
C LEU A 464 -6.75 -4.38 6.80
N THR A 465 -6.41 -4.35 8.10
CA THR A 465 -6.56 -3.14 8.94
C THR A 465 -5.68 -1.99 8.44
N GLN A 466 -4.44 -2.28 8.03
CA GLN A 466 -3.53 -1.32 7.42
C GLN A 466 -4.09 -0.80 6.08
N TYR A 467 -4.52 -1.71 5.20
CA TYR A 467 -5.12 -1.35 3.91
C TYR A 467 -6.38 -0.48 4.08
N LEU A 468 -7.30 -0.80 5.00
CA LEU A 468 -8.50 0.00 5.25
C LEU A 468 -8.18 1.41 5.74
N ARG A 469 -7.23 1.55 6.67
CA ARG A 469 -6.74 2.86 7.15
C ARG A 469 -6.16 3.68 5.99
N HIS A 470 -5.39 3.04 5.13
CA HIS A 470 -4.74 3.68 3.99
C HIS A 470 -5.73 4.12 2.90
N LEU A 471 -6.67 3.25 2.55
CA LEU A 471 -7.75 3.56 1.59
C LEU A 471 -8.62 4.73 2.09
N ALA A 472 -8.94 4.77 3.38
CA ALA A 472 -9.70 5.87 3.99
C ALA A 472 -8.92 7.20 3.98
N ALA A 473 -7.63 7.17 4.31
CA ALA A 473 -6.76 8.34 4.24
C ALA A 473 -6.61 8.85 2.80
N TRP A 474 -6.37 7.96 1.84
CA TRP A 474 -6.23 8.33 0.43
C TRP A 474 -7.52 8.89 -0.17
N GLN A 475 -8.68 8.27 0.12
CA GLN A 475 -9.99 8.79 -0.31
C GLN A 475 -10.29 10.16 0.35
N TYR A 476 -9.92 10.35 1.62
CA TYR A 476 -9.99 11.65 2.29
C TYR A 476 -9.15 12.71 1.56
N LEU A 477 -7.89 12.41 1.22
CA LEU A 477 -7.02 13.33 0.46
C LEU A 477 -7.60 13.67 -0.91
N LYS A 478 -8.11 12.68 -1.63
CA LYS A 478 -8.76 12.86 -2.95
C LYS A 478 -10.01 13.74 -2.86
N GLU A 479 -10.83 13.56 -1.82
CA GLU A 479 -12.05 14.34 -1.60
C GLU A 479 -11.87 15.57 -0.71
N LEU A 480 -10.64 15.93 -0.34
CA LEU A 480 -10.30 17.15 0.39
C LEU A 480 -10.77 18.40 -0.36
N ARG A 481 -11.50 19.28 0.32
CA ARG A 481 -12.09 20.51 -0.22
C ARG A 481 -12.15 21.59 0.87
N ASN A 482 -11.93 22.86 0.51
CA ASN A 482 -12.32 23.98 1.36
C ASN A 482 -13.79 24.37 1.06
N PRO A 483 -14.77 24.17 1.96
CA PRO A 483 -16.15 24.58 1.73
C PRO A 483 -16.36 26.11 1.75
N GLU A 484 -15.44 26.87 2.33
CA GLU A 484 -15.49 28.35 2.35
C GLU A 484 -14.91 28.98 1.08
N ALA A 485 -14.14 28.22 0.28
CA ALA A 485 -13.56 28.63 -1.00
C ALA A 485 -13.89 27.60 -2.11
N PRO A 486 -15.15 27.59 -2.62
CA PRO A 486 -15.63 26.56 -3.55
C PRO A 486 -15.10 26.69 -4.99
N GLU A 487 -14.60 27.87 -5.37
CA GLU A 487 -13.91 28.09 -6.65
C GLU A 487 -12.39 28.07 -6.44
N PRO A 488 -11.63 27.42 -7.33
CA PRO A 488 -10.18 27.34 -7.22
C PRO A 488 -9.54 28.69 -7.57
N ILE A 489 -8.48 29.03 -6.84
CA ILE A 489 -7.76 30.29 -7.00
C ILE A 489 -6.82 30.28 -8.22
N LEU A 490 -6.15 29.15 -8.44
CA LEU A 490 -5.29 28.96 -9.61
C LEU A 490 -6.13 28.67 -10.86
N THR A 491 -5.60 29.07 -12.02
CA THR A 491 -6.01 28.48 -13.30
C THR A 491 -5.07 27.31 -13.60
N ILE A 492 -5.61 26.15 -13.96
CA ILE A 492 -4.83 24.98 -14.35
C ILE A 492 -5.11 24.63 -15.82
N ALA A 493 -4.06 24.35 -16.59
CA ALA A 493 -4.15 23.88 -17.97
C ALA A 493 -3.43 22.54 -18.14
N VAL A 494 -4.05 21.58 -18.83
CA VAL A 494 -3.50 20.25 -19.10
C VAL A 494 -3.31 20.06 -20.61
N THR A 495 -2.09 19.78 -21.06
CA THR A 495 -1.74 19.57 -22.47
C THR A 495 -1.05 18.22 -22.66
N PRO A 496 -1.75 17.19 -23.16
CA PRO A 496 -1.14 15.93 -23.56
C PRO A 496 -0.40 16.08 -24.90
N GLU A 497 0.70 15.35 -25.10
CA GLU A 497 1.64 15.49 -26.24
C GLU A 497 0.98 15.44 -27.64
N VAL A 498 -0.19 14.80 -27.74
CA VAL A 498 -0.98 14.64 -28.97
C VAL A 498 -2.47 14.97 -28.81
N ALA A 499 -2.83 15.89 -27.91
CA ALA A 499 -4.20 16.38 -27.74
C ALA A 499 -4.21 17.90 -27.43
N PRO A 500 -5.30 18.63 -27.71
CA PRO A 500 -5.39 20.05 -27.41
C PRO A 500 -5.38 20.33 -25.90
N THR A 501 -4.83 21.48 -25.51
CA THR A 501 -4.85 21.98 -24.13
C THR A 501 -6.27 22.11 -23.58
N VAL A 502 -6.50 21.58 -22.39
CA VAL A 502 -7.76 21.71 -21.64
C VAL A 502 -7.52 22.59 -20.41
N VAL A 503 -8.18 23.76 -20.37
CA VAL A 503 -8.18 24.65 -19.20
C VAL A 503 -9.29 24.22 -18.24
N LEU A 504 -8.92 23.91 -17.00
CA LEU A 504 -9.80 23.37 -15.97
C LEU A 504 -10.64 24.48 -15.31
N LYS A 505 -11.85 24.14 -14.85
CA LYS A 505 -12.79 25.08 -14.21
C LYS A 505 -13.51 24.40 -13.05
N GLY A 506 -13.74 25.14 -11.97
CA GLY A 506 -14.32 24.63 -10.72
C GLY A 506 -13.38 23.68 -9.95
N ALA A 507 -13.71 23.38 -8.70
CA ALA A 507 -12.88 22.53 -7.83
C ALA A 507 -12.76 21.05 -8.29
N GLN A 508 -13.74 20.54 -9.04
CA GLN A 508 -13.73 19.22 -9.69
C GLN A 508 -14.10 19.36 -11.18
N PRO A 509 -13.12 19.65 -12.07
CA PRO A 509 -13.32 19.66 -13.51
C PRO A 509 -13.59 18.26 -14.09
N THR A 510 -14.14 18.20 -15.30
CA THR A 510 -14.29 16.94 -16.06
C THR A 510 -12.93 16.30 -16.36
N PRO A 511 -12.79 14.96 -16.25
CA PRO A 511 -11.52 14.27 -16.51
C PRO A 511 -10.92 14.53 -17.89
N VAL A 512 -9.60 14.76 -17.94
CA VAL A 512 -8.84 14.94 -19.18
C VAL A 512 -8.37 13.58 -19.68
N THR A 513 -8.69 13.21 -20.93
CA THR A 513 -8.29 11.92 -21.50
C THR A 513 -6.89 11.99 -22.12
N ILE A 514 -6.02 11.06 -21.73
CA ILE A 514 -4.60 10.97 -22.12
C ILE A 514 -4.40 9.73 -23.01
N PRO A 515 -4.41 9.86 -24.36
CA PRO A 515 -4.23 8.72 -25.26
C PRO A 515 -2.76 8.28 -25.31
N LEU A 516 -2.46 7.03 -24.96
CA LEU A 516 -1.08 6.51 -25.04
C LEU A 516 -0.66 6.25 -26.49
N GLN A 517 0.61 6.51 -26.81
CA GLN A 517 1.23 6.24 -28.12
C GLN A 517 2.13 5.01 -28.08
N GLU A 518 2.16 4.26 -29.18
CA GLU A 518 3.04 3.09 -29.35
C GLU A 518 4.48 3.53 -29.65
N SER A 519 5.45 2.86 -29.02
CA SER A 519 6.88 3.02 -29.30
C SER A 519 7.60 1.68 -29.11
N THR A 520 8.70 1.46 -29.84
CA THR A 520 9.52 0.24 -29.69
C THR A 520 10.86 0.61 -29.03
N THR A 521 11.25 -0.12 -27.98
CA THR A 521 12.57 0.08 -27.34
C THR A 521 13.71 -0.47 -28.22
N PRO A 522 14.97 -0.06 -27.96
CA PRO A 522 16.14 -0.70 -28.58
C PRO A 522 16.27 -2.20 -28.29
N SER A 523 15.54 -2.74 -27.30
CA SER A 523 15.45 -4.17 -27.00
C SER A 523 14.28 -4.88 -27.68
N GLY A 524 13.55 -4.21 -28.58
CA GLY A 524 12.41 -4.77 -29.31
C GLY A 524 11.09 -4.87 -28.51
N LYS A 525 11.02 -4.37 -27.27
CA LYS A 525 9.77 -4.37 -26.48
C LYS A 525 8.91 -3.18 -26.90
N THR A 526 7.63 -3.43 -27.20
CA THR A 526 6.63 -2.37 -27.37
C THR A 526 6.32 -1.73 -26.01
N VAL A 527 6.31 -0.39 -25.97
CA VAL A 527 6.02 0.44 -24.80
C VAL A 527 5.03 1.52 -25.20
N TRP A 528 3.94 1.62 -24.44
CA TRP A 528 2.90 2.63 -24.63
C TRP A 528 3.10 3.79 -23.65
N ALA A 529 3.21 5.02 -24.15
CA ALA A 529 3.49 6.21 -23.32
C ALA A 529 2.92 7.52 -23.91
N ASN A 530 2.80 8.56 -23.09
CA ASN A 530 2.47 9.94 -23.49
C ASN A 530 3.05 10.93 -22.46
N LYS A 531 3.56 12.09 -22.88
CA LYS A 531 3.92 13.20 -21.98
C LYS A 531 2.74 14.15 -21.77
N VAL A 532 2.46 14.50 -20.52
CA VAL A 532 1.40 15.44 -20.15
C VAL A 532 2.04 16.64 -19.47
N SER A 533 1.99 17.79 -20.13
CA SER A 533 2.32 19.07 -19.49
C SER A 533 1.10 19.52 -18.68
N ILE A 534 1.29 19.84 -17.39
CA ILE A 534 0.23 20.40 -16.54
C ILE A 534 0.76 21.71 -15.97
N GLN A 535 0.11 22.82 -16.32
CA GLN A 535 0.53 24.16 -15.97
C GLN A 535 -0.36 24.71 -14.87
N LEU A 536 0.23 25.08 -13.73
CA LEU A 536 -0.41 25.96 -12.75
C LEU A 536 -0.18 27.40 -13.18
N ILE A 537 -1.18 28.25 -13.08
CA ILE A 537 -1.09 29.69 -13.40
C ILE A 537 -1.72 30.45 -12.24
N ASN A 538 -0.98 31.39 -11.65
CA ASN A 538 -1.51 32.34 -10.68
C ASN A 538 -2.12 33.54 -11.43
N PRO A 539 -3.44 33.81 -11.34
CA PRO A 539 -4.08 34.93 -12.02
C PRO A 539 -4.27 36.17 -11.11
N THR A 540 -3.48 36.30 -10.03
CA THR A 540 -3.73 37.19 -8.87
C THR A 540 -2.48 37.98 -8.37
N ALA A 541 -2.42 38.52 -7.12
CA ALA A 541 -1.37 39.50 -6.67
C ALA A 541 -0.95 39.74 -5.14
N GLN A 542 -0.97 38.83 -4.13
CA GLN A 542 -0.34 39.01 -2.75
C GLN A 542 -0.15 37.74 -1.80
N VAL A 543 1.01 37.06 -1.72
CA VAL A 543 1.39 35.66 -1.25
C VAL A 543 0.59 34.41 -1.74
N LEU A 544 1.13 33.52 -2.61
CA LEU A 544 0.54 32.23 -3.08
C LEU A 544 1.52 31.03 -2.98
N TYR A 545 1.29 30.17 -1.98
CA TYR A 545 1.97 28.89 -1.75
C TYR A 545 1.12 27.71 -2.21
N CYS A 546 1.74 26.77 -2.94
CA CYS A 546 1.09 25.67 -3.64
C CYS A 546 1.67 24.32 -3.20
N THR A 547 0.77 23.38 -2.86
CA THR A 547 1.09 21.97 -2.60
C THR A 547 0.39 21.12 -3.65
N VAL A 548 1.07 20.14 -4.24
CA VAL A 548 0.48 19.26 -5.26
C VAL A 548 0.71 17.81 -4.87
N LEU A 549 -0.36 17.14 -4.40
CA LEU A 549 -0.34 15.72 -4.10
C LEU A 549 -0.77 14.95 -5.35
N TYR A 550 0.14 14.19 -5.94
CA TYR A 550 -0.21 13.12 -6.87
C TYR A 550 -0.80 11.95 -6.09
N LEU A 551 -2.02 11.55 -6.46
CA LEU A 551 -2.77 10.48 -5.83
C LEU A 551 -2.93 9.37 -6.87
N SER A 552 -2.17 8.29 -6.72
CA SER A 552 -2.07 7.27 -7.78
C SER A 552 -3.15 6.20 -7.72
N ARG A 553 -3.30 5.43 -8.81
CA ARG A 553 -4.06 4.17 -8.84
C ARG A 553 -3.71 3.20 -7.70
N ASP A 554 -2.43 3.15 -7.31
CA ASP A 554 -1.90 2.29 -6.24
C ASP A 554 -1.79 3.02 -4.89
N PHE A 555 -2.66 4.02 -4.69
CA PHE A 555 -2.94 4.68 -3.42
C PHE A 555 -1.75 5.39 -2.76
N ILE A 556 -0.71 5.76 -3.53
CA ILE A 556 0.33 6.69 -3.05
C ILE A 556 -0.27 8.10 -2.89
N ALA A 557 0.33 8.90 -2.00
CA ALA A 557 0.18 10.34 -2.01
C ALA A 557 1.58 10.99 -1.99
N MET A 558 2.00 11.55 -3.13
CA MET A 558 3.36 12.08 -3.33
C MET A 558 3.34 13.56 -3.69
N LYS A 559 4.11 14.38 -2.98
CA LYS A 559 4.04 15.85 -3.04
C LYS A 559 5.03 16.51 -4.01
N ASP A 560 5.98 15.75 -4.53
CA ASP A 560 7.19 16.26 -5.20
C ASP A 560 6.96 16.66 -6.67
N PHE A 561 5.70 16.85 -7.07
CA PHE A 561 5.30 17.29 -8.42
C PHE A 561 5.32 18.79 -8.62
N LEU A 562 5.33 19.55 -7.53
CA LEU A 562 5.93 20.88 -7.55
C LEU A 562 7.40 20.83 -7.10
N PRO A 563 8.19 21.84 -7.49
CA PRO A 563 9.57 22.06 -7.03
C PRO A 563 9.79 22.21 -5.49
N VAL A 564 11.06 22.36 -5.08
CA VAL A 564 11.51 22.52 -3.67
C VAL A 564 12.52 23.65 -3.54
N ASN A 565 12.31 24.53 -2.57
CA ASN A 565 13.00 25.80 -2.45
C ASN A 565 14.14 25.72 -1.44
N GLU A 566 15.28 26.36 -1.74
CA GLU A 566 16.43 26.42 -0.84
C GLU A 566 16.10 27.13 0.49
N ARG A 567 15.04 27.96 0.49
CA ARG A 567 14.43 28.64 1.65
C ARG A 567 13.14 27.98 2.18
N LEU A 568 12.44 27.12 1.41
CA LEU A 568 11.15 26.52 1.79
C LEU A 568 11.01 25.04 1.41
N GLN A 569 10.56 24.25 2.38
CA GLN A 569 10.47 22.79 2.29
C GLN A 569 9.52 22.26 1.19
N ALA A 570 9.83 21.06 0.69
CA ALA A 570 9.10 20.38 -0.37
C ALA A 570 7.58 20.33 -0.12
N GLY A 571 6.81 20.96 -1.01
CA GLY A 571 5.34 21.07 -0.93
C GLY A 571 4.79 22.45 -0.56
N ASN A 572 5.63 23.48 -0.37
CA ASN A 572 5.23 24.88 -0.14
C ASN A 572 5.72 25.82 -1.27
N TYR A 573 5.55 25.41 -2.53
CA TYR A 573 6.04 26.14 -3.71
C TYR A 573 5.42 27.54 -3.82
N ARG A 574 6.20 28.61 -3.98
CA ARG A 574 5.67 29.99 -4.04
C ARG A 574 5.51 30.40 -5.52
N LEU A 575 4.36 30.97 -5.93
CA LEU A 575 3.99 31.20 -7.35
C LEU A 575 3.44 32.62 -7.65
N GLU A 576 4.11 33.37 -8.53
CA GLU A 576 4.06 34.85 -8.69
C GLU A 576 2.81 35.45 -9.40
N PRO A 577 2.54 36.77 -9.31
CA PRO A 577 1.44 37.43 -10.03
C PRO A 577 1.57 37.22 -11.54
N GLY A 578 0.71 36.41 -12.13
CA GLY A 578 0.74 36.13 -13.56
C GLY A 578 1.89 35.24 -14.05
N LYS A 579 2.68 34.62 -13.16
CA LYS A 579 3.56 33.51 -13.55
C LYS A 579 2.79 32.20 -13.61
N SER A 580 3.48 31.18 -14.12
CA SER A 580 2.98 29.83 -14.25
C SER A 580 4.11 28.82 -14.08
N GLU A 581 3.86 27.73 -13.36
CA GLU A 581 4.83 26.64 -13.19
C GLU A 581 4.30 25.34 -13.80
N LEU A 582 5.20 24.46 -14.25
CA LEU A 582 4.89 23.18 -14.85
C LEU A 582 5.05 22.04 -13.84
N LEU A 583 3.98 21.27 -13.64
CA LEU A 583 4.09 19.99 -12.95
C LEU A 583 4.86 19.02 -13.83
N GLY A 584 6.04 18.66 -13.36
CA GLY A 584 6.91 17.67 -13.97
C GLY A 584 8.01 17.31 -13.00
N LEU A 585 8.40 16.05 -12.99
CA LEU A 585 9.20 15.39 -11.94
C LEU A 585 10.69 15.82 -11.95
N PRO A 586 11.44 15.95 -10.82
CA PRO A 586 13.46 15.31 -10.94
C PRO A 586 13.92 14.61 -12.23
N SER A 587 15.04 15.13 -12.72
CA SER A 587 15.72 14.83 -13.96
C SER A 587 17.09 15.51 -13.94
N ARG A 588 18.11 14.81 -13.40
CA ARG A 588 19.55 15.11 -13.65
C ARG A 588 19.97 15.15 -15.14
N LYS A 589 19.01 15.12 -16.07
CA LYS A 589 19.15 15.24 -17.52
C LYS A 589 18.47 16.50 -18.09
N SER A 590 17.77 17.27 -17.26
CA SER A 590 17.20 18.57 -17.61
C SER A 590 18.17 19.70 -17.30
N LEU A 591 18.04 20.81 -18.02
CA LEU A 591 18.76 22.05 -17.76
C LEU A 591 18.18 22.82 -16.56
N THR A 592 16.94 22.53 -16.17
CA THR A 592 16.21 23.15 -15.06
C THR A 592 16.04 22.21 -13.86
N GLY A 593 16.87 21.16 -13.76
CA GLY A 593 16.72 20.09 -12.76
C GLY A 593 15.51 19.17 -12.97
N ARG A 594 14.36 19.69 -13.43
CA ARG A 594 13.09 18.94 -13.58
C ARG A 594 12.71 18.69 -15.03
N ASN A 595 11.88 17.67 -15.26
CA ASN A 595 11.14 17.54 -16.51
C ASN A 595 10.03 18.60 -16.57
N ASP A 596 9.73 19.11 -17.77
CA ASP A 596 8.64 20.06 -18.08
C ASP A 596 7.28 19.38 -18.36
N PHE A 597 7.20 18.08 -18.04
CA PHE A 597 6.06 17.21 -18.25
C PHE A 597 6.02 16.09 -17.20
N VAL A 598 4.83 15.52 -17.00
CA VAL A 598 4.65 14.22 -16.36
C VAL A 598 4.57 13.14 -17.44
N ARG A 599 5.34 12.05 -17.32
CA ARG A 599 5.27 10.91 -18.25
C ARG A 599 4.25 9.88 -17.77
N MET A 600 3.23 9.62 -18.57
CA MET A 600 2.30 8.51 -18.40
C MET A 600 2.73 7.32 -19.26
N SER A 601 2.48 6.09 -18.79
CA SER A 601 2.74 4.85 -19.55
C SER A 601 1.80 3.72 -19.16
N LEU A 602 1.59 2.75 -20.06
CA LEU A 602 0.80 1.56 -19.76
C LEU A 602 1.56 0.66 -18.77
N GLU A 603 0.98 0.48 -17.59
CA GLU A 603 1.50 -0.41 -16.56
C GLU A 603 1.20 -1.88 -16.88
N GLU A 604 2.04 -2.76 -16.38
CA GLU A 604 1.91 -4.19 -16.65
C GLU A 604 0.69 -4.81 -15.94
N THR A 605 0.35 -4.34 -14.74
CA THR A 605 -0.89 -4.71 -14.02
C THR A 605 -2.16 -4.30 -14.77
N VAL A 606 -2.18 -3.09 -15.35
CA VAL A 606 -3.31 -2.58 -16.16
C VAL A 606 -3.54 -3.48 -17.38
N ARG A 607 -2.45 -3.93 -18.01
CA ARG A 607 -2.47 -4.83 -19.15
C ARG A 607 -2.90 -6.25 -18.78
N GLN A 608 -2.27 -6.85 -17.76
CA GLN A 608 -2.47 -8.25 -17.37
C GLN A 608 -3.82 -8.51 -16.66
N TYR A 609 -4.40 -7.50 -16.00
CA TYR A 609 -5.77 -7.56 -15.45
C TYR A 609 -6.83 -6.97 -16.41
N ASN A 610 -6.49 -6.79 -17.69
CA ASN A 610 -7.37 -6.29 -18.75
C ASN A 610 -8.23 -5.07 -18.32
N TRP A 611 -7.62 -4.07 -17.68
CA TRP A 611 -8.32 -2.84 -17.30
C TRP A 611 -8.66 -2.03 -18.56
N PRO A 612 -9.86 -1.45 -18.69
CA PRO A 612 -10.21 -0.60 -19.85
C PRO A 612 -9.48 0.75 -19.83
N GLU A 613 -9.20 1.27 -18.64
CA GLU A 613 -8.54 2.55 -18.41
C GLU A 613 -8.01 2.65 -16.98
N VAL A 614 -7.08 3.58 -16.78
CA VAL A 614 -6.59 4.03 -15.47
C VAL A 614 -7.08 5.45 -15.22
N THR A 615 -7.20 5.82 -13.94
CA THR A 615 -7.47 7.20 -13.53
C THR A 615 -6.43 7.62 -12.50
N GLU A 616 -5.63 8.61 -12.83
CA GLU A 616 -4.65 9.25 -11.94
C GLU A 616 -5.15 10.64 -11.53
N TYR A 617 -4.75 11.14 -10.36
CA TYR A 617 -5.23 12.42 -9.85
C TYR A 617 -4.11 13.31 -9.34
N PHE A 618 -4.30 14.64 -9.43
CA PHE A 618 -3.49 15.62 -8.70
C PHE A 618 -4.42 16.49 -7.85
N LYS A 619 -4.25 16.43 -6.53
CA LYS A 619 -4.86 17.34 -5.57
C LYS A 619 -3.94 18.55 -5.42
N VAL A 620 -4.36 19.67 -6.00
CA VAL A 620 -3.70 20.97 -5.81
C VAL A 620 -4.33 21.64 -4.61
N ILE A 621 -3.50 22.05 -3.64
CA ILE A 621 -3.85 22.85 -2.47
C ILE A 621 -3.10 24.17 -2.60
N VAL A 622 -3.76 25.29 -2.30
CA VAL A 622 -3.27 26.64 -2.56
C VAL A 622 -3.51 27.49 -1.31
N SER A 623 -2.58 28.33 -0.87
CA SER A 623 -2.66 29.09 0.40
C SER A 623 -1.79 30.35 0.43
N VAL A 624 -2.02 31.30 1.34
CA VAL A 624 -1.21 32.55 1.48
C VAL A 624 -0.15 32.49 2.58
N ASN A 625 -0.11 31.38 3.30
CA ASN A 625 0.91 31.09 4.29
C ASN A 625 1.39 29.66 4.01
N PRO A 626 2.70 29.37 4.07
CA PRO A 626 3.19 28.00 3.90
C PRO A 626 2.60 27.09 4.98
N LEU A 627 2.22 25.87 4.60
CA LEU A 627 1.73 24.84 5.51
C LEU A 627 2.86 24.36 6.44
N SER A 628 2.53 23.86 7.64
CA SER A 628 3.53 23.27 8.54
C SER A 628 4.16 22.00 7.95
N GLU A 629 5.36 21.63 8.40
CA GLU A 629 5.96 20.35 8.00
C GLU A 629 5.09 19.17 8.46
N SER A 630 4.48 19.25 9.65
CA SER A 630 3.52 18.25 10.13
C SER A 630 2.36 18.06 9.16
N THR A 631 1.83 19.15 8.58
CA THR A 631 0.81 19.08 7.52
C THR A 631 1.38 18.36 6.29
N LEU A 632 2.52 18.80 5.79
CA LEU A 632 3.13 18.24 4.56
C LEU A 632 3.60 16.79 4.70
N ALA A 633 3.85 16.31 5.92
CA ALA A 633 4.13 14.91 6.23
C ALA A 633 2.83 14.09 6.39
N MET A 634 1.82 14.63 7.07
CA MET A 634 0.49 14.00 7.20
C MET A 634 -0.27 13.85 5.87
N LEU A 635 0.08 14.66 4.87
CA LEU A 635 -0.46 14.58 3.50
C LEU A 635 0.28 13.55 2.60
N ALA A 636 1.39 12.96 3.06
CA ALA A 636 2.13 11.94 2.33
C ALA A 636 1.66 10.53 2.73
N LEU A 637 1.55 9.64 1.74
CA LEU A 637 1.18 8.23 1.95
C LEU A 637 2.08 7.33 1.10
N ASP A 638 2.65 6.31 1.73
CA ASP A 638 3.41 5.25 1.06
C ASP A 638 2.56 4.52 0.00
N VAL A 639 3.22 3.80 -0.91
CA VAL A 639 2.55 3.02 -1.95
C VAL A 639 1.96 1.72 -1.37
N LEU A 640 0.69 1.42 -1.67
CA LEU A 640 0.14 0.08 -1.39
C LEU A 640 0.66 -0.91 -2.44
N PRO A 641 1.00 -2.16 -2.05
CA PRO A 641 1.54 -3.12 -3.00
C PRO A 641 0.51 -3.45 -4.10
N SER A 642 0.96 -3.33 -5.35
CA SER A 642 0.14 -3.61 -6.54
C SER A 642 -0.31 -5.08 -6.62
N PRO A 643 -1.39 -5.39 -7.34
CA PRO A 643 -1.74 -6.77 -7.72
C PRO A 643 -0.57 -7.47 -8.44
N HIS A 644 -0.42 -8.78 -8.21
CA HIS A 644 0.72 -9.55 -8.75
C HIS A 644 0.74 -9.62 -10.28
N THR A 645 1.92 -9.48 -10.86
CA THR A 645 2.21 -9.69 -12.29
C THR A 645 3.09 -10.91 -12.54
N LEU A 646 3.10 -11.41 -13.78
CA LEU A 646 3.81 -12.62 -14.21
C LEU A 646 5.34 -12.61 -13.98
N ASP A 647 5.96 -11.44 -13.80
CA ASP A 647 7.41 -11.29 -13.68
C ASP A 647 7.87 -11.03 -12.22
N GLU A 648 6.94 -11.02 -11.25
CA GLU A 648 7.23 -10.90 -9.81
C GLU A 648 7.64 -12.23 -9.16
N LYS A 649 8.41 -12.15 -8.06
CA LYS A 649 8.60 -13.26 -7.13
C LYS A 649 7.54 -13.18 -6.03
N LEU A 650 6.92 -14.32 -5.71
CA LEU A 650 5.87 -14.41 -4.69
C LEU A 650 6.33 -13.98 -3.28
N ASP A 651 7.61 -14.15 -2.97
CA ASP A 651 8.21 -13.82 -1.66
C ASP A 651 8.83 -12.40 -1.59
N ALA A 652 8.59 -11.53 -2.58
CA ALA A 652 9.22 -10.22 -2.69
C ALA A 652 8.28 -9.04 -2.36
N ASP A 653 8.52 -8.42 -1.20
CA ASP A 653 8.00 -7.10 -0.82
C ASP A 653 8.86 -5.96 -1.40
N GLU A 654 9.32 -6.07 -2.66
CA GLU A 654 10.00 -4.99 -3.40
C GLU A 654 8.98 -4.03 -4.03
N ASN A 655 8.58 -2.99 -3.29
CA ASN A 655 7.79 -1.88 -3.84
C ASN A 655 8.58 -1.12 -4.92
N ARG A 656 8.03 -1.01 -6.14
CA ARG A 656 8.63 -0.26 -7.27
C ARG A 656 7.61 0.53 -8.10
N ALA A 657 7.52 1.84 -7.86
CA ALA A 657 7.79 2.90 -8.86
C ALA A 657 7.28 4.29 -8.44
N SER A 658 8.20 5.27 -8.32
CA SER A 658 7.96 6.72 -8.51
C SER A 658 9.33 7.44 -8.62
N ALA A 659 9.43 8.67 -9.18
CA ALA A 659 10.75 9.20 -9.60
C ALA A 659 10.91 10.75 -9.87
N PHE A 660 11.67 11.47 -8.99
CA PHE A 660 12.62 12.64 -9.22
C PHE A 660 12.11 14.21 -9.51
N ASP A 661 12.81 16.40 -9.12
CA ASP A 661 13.94 17.42 -8.59
C ASP A 661 13.39 18.89 -8.23
N THR A 662 13.97 20.06 -8.66
CA THR A 662 13.75 21.51 -8.27
C THR A 662 14.20 22.51 -9.42
N GLU A 663 13.97 23.86 -9.57
CA GLU A 663 13.09 25.00 -9.09
C GLU A 663 13.19 26.28 -10.02
N GLU A 664 12.49 27.45 -9.96
CA GLU A 664 11.26 28.09 -9.31
C GLU A 664 10.76 29.29 -10.20
N ASP A 665 9.80 30.19 -9.87
CA ASP A 665 9.98 31.37 -8.97
C ASP A 665 8.74 31.96 -8.19
N GLU A 666 9.06 32.57 -7.01
CA GLU A 666 8.32 33.05 -5.80
C GLU A 666 6.87 33.68 -5.88
N GLU A 667 6.46 34.63 -5.00
CA GLU A 667 5.23 35.49 -4.95
C GLU A 667 3.75 34.95 -4.61
N GLU A 668 2.61 35.27 -5.30
CA GLU A 668 1.48 36.12 -4.71
C GLU A 668 -0.14 35.88 -4.89
N PHE A 669 -1.05 35.52 -3.89
CA PHE A 669 -2.46 36.04 -3.49
C PHE A 669 -3.36 35.52 -2.27
N PRO A 670 -4.35 34.58 -2.34
CA PRO A 670 -5.56 34.62 -1.45
C PRO A 670 -5.83 33.38 -0.54
N ASP A 671 -6.39 33.61 0.67
CA ASP A 671 -6.18 32.79 1.90
C ASP A 671 -5.89 31.27 1.75
N TRP A 672 -6.86 30.42 1.33
CA TRP A 672 -6.57 29.06 0.84
C TRP A 672 -7.73 28.40 0.04
N SER A 673 -7.40 27.52 -0.93
CA SER A 673 -8.36 26.75 -1.75
C SER A 673 -7.80 25.39 -2.23
N THR A 674 -8.60 24.62 -2.97
CA THR A 674 -8.22 23.29 -3.51
C THR A 674 -8.82 23.01 -4.90
N GLN A 675 -8.09 22.29 -5.77
CA GLN A 675 -8.62 21.75 -7.04
C GLN A 675 -8.17 20.29 -7.25
N LEU A 676 -9.02 19.45 -7.85
CA LEU A 676 -8.70 18.06 -8.21
C LEU A 676 -8.55 17.91 -9.74
N VAL A 677 -7.32 17.83 -10.23
CA VAL A 677 -7.05 17.39 -11.61
C VAL A 677 -7.30 15.89 -11.70
N THR A 678 -8.03 15.44 -12.71
CA THR A 678 -8.27 14.02 -12.98
C THR A 678 -7.81 13.67 -14.39
N LEU A 679 -6.87 12.74 -14.51
CA LEU A 679 -6.34 12.25 -15.78
C LEU A 679 -6.86 10.83 -16.04
N ARG A 680 -7.49 10.62 -17.19
CA ARG A 680 -8.04 9.32 -17.62
C ARG A 680 -7.17 8.75 -18.73
N ILE A 681 -6.59 7.58 -18.52
CA ILE A 681 -5.61 6.95 -19.42
C ILE A 681 -6.24 5.69 -20.02
N PRO A 682 -6.77 5.70 -21.25
CA PRO A 682 -7.36 4.51 -21.86
C PRO A 682 -6.28 3.45 -22.15
N ASN A 683 -6.58 2.19 -21.89
CA ASN A 683 -5.67 1.09 -22.22
C ASN A 683 -5.73 0.81 -23.75
N PRO A 684 -4.64 1.05 -24.51
CA PRO A 684 -4.62 0.88 -25.96
C PRO A 684 -4.69 -0.58 -26.42
N VAL A 685 -4.47 -1.52 -25.49
CA VAL A 685 -4.54 -2.97 -25.70
C VAL A 685 -5.61 -3.63 -24.83
N PHE A 686 -6.63 -2.88 -24.40
CA PHE A 686 -7.84 -3.45 -23.78
C PHE A 686 -8.46 -4.52 -24.70
N ASN A 687 -8.92 -5.61 -24.09
CA ASN A 687 -9.40 -6.83 -24.77
C ASN A 687 -8.38 -7.45 -25.76
N ARG A 688 -7.07 -7.20 -25.60
CA ARG A 688 -6.02 -7.96 -26.28
C ARG A 688 -5.31 -8.87 -25.29
N VAL A 689 -5.00 -10.10 -25.71
CA VAL A 689 -4.37 -11.09 -24.85
C VAL A 689 -3.41 -11.96 -25.65
N ASP A 690 -2.20 -12.19 -25.11
CA ASP A 690 -1.23 -13.13 -25.65
C ASP A 690 -1.45 -14.52 -25.03
N LEU A 691 -1.44 -15.58 -25.85
CA LEU A 691 -1.70 -16.94 -25.39
C LEU A 691 -0.59 -17.50 -24.48
N GLY A 692 0.68 -17.12 -24.71
CA GLY A 692 1.81 -17.56 -23.89
C GLY A 692 1.85 -16.86 -22.53
N GLU A 693 1.37 -15.62 -22.45
CA GLU A 693 1.14 -14.93 -21.17
C GLU A 693 -0.06 -15.49 -20.43
N LEU A 694 -1.19 -15.67 -21.11
CA LEU A 694 -2.40 -16.21 -20.50
C LEU A 694 -2.18 -17.63 -19.95
N ASN A 695 -1.45 -18.49 -20.66
CA ASN A 695 -1.11 -19.81 -20.14
C ASN A 695 -0.28 -19.70 -18.84
N ARG A 696 0.71 -18.80 -18.77
CA ARG A 696 1.49 -18.55 -17.54
C ARG A 696 0.67 -17.99 -16.37
N MET A 697 -0.43 -17.27 -16.63
CA MET A 697 -1.33 -16.80 -15.56
C MET A 697 -2.11 -17.95 -14.90
N LEU A 698 -2.26 -19.08 -15.60
CA LEU A 698 -3.11 -20.22 -15.24
C LEU A 698 -2.29 -21.45 -14.79
N GLU A 699 -1.01 -21.51 -15.14
CA GLU A 699 -0.05 -22.51 -14.69
C GLU A 699 0.39 -22.30 -13.23
N PRO A 700 0.62 -23.37 -12.44
CA PRO A 700 1.17 -23.26 -11.09
C PRO A 700 2.56 -22.61 -11.05
N VAL A 701 2.81 -21.78 -10.04
CA VAL A 701 4.13 -21.22 -9.75
C VAL A 701 4.86 -22.12 -8.75
N LEU A 702 6.19 -22.21 -8.84
CA LEU A 702 7.01 -22.95 -7.87
C LEU A 702 7.49 -22.03 -6.74
N VAL A 703 7.06 -22.29 -5.50
CA VAL A 703 7.59 -21.67 -4.27
C VAL A 703 8.40 -22.74 -3.53
N GLU A 704 9.68 -22.47 -3.27
CA GLU A 704 10.64 -23.44 -2.71
C GLU A 704 10.70 -24.80 -3.44
N GLY A 705 10.30 -24.84 -4.72
CA GLY A 705 10.18 -26.06 -5.53
C GLY A 705 8.85 -26.82 -5.37
N VAL A 706 7.93 -26.34 -4.54
CA VAL A 706 6.56 -26.85 -4.41
C VAL A 706 5.63 -26.10 -5.37
N PRO A 707 4.84 -26.80 -6.22
CA PRO A 707 3.81 -26.15 -7.04
C PRO A 707 2.67 -25.60 -6.17
N VAL A 708 2.43 -24.29 -6.29
CA VAL A 708 1.29 -23.58 -5.69
C VAL A 708 0.48 -22.88 -6.80
N ALA A 709 -0.82 -22.72 -6.57
CA ALA A 709 -1.71 -22.07 -7.54
C ALA A 709 -1.29 -20.60 -7.75
N ASN A 710 -1.19 -20.18 -9.01
CA ASN A 710 -0.86 -18.79 -9.36
C ASN A 710 -1.96 -17.83 -8.82
N PRO A 711 -1.62 -16.79 -8.04
CA PRO A 711 -2.59 -15.80 -7.57
C PRO A 711 -3.38 -15.11 -8.69
N MET A 712 -2.85 -15.08 -9.92
CA MET A 712 -3.51 -14.50 -11.09
C MET A 712 -4.62 -15.38 -11.68
N ALA A 713 -4.60 -16.70 -11.44
CA ALA A 713 -5.43 -17.64 -12.20
C ALA A 713 -6.94 -17.40 -12.04
N ASP A 714 -7.41 -17.13 -10.82
CA ASP A 714 -8.81 -16.85 -10.52
C ASP A 714 -9.33 -15.61 -11.25
N PHE A 715 -8.48 -14.59 -11.40
CA PHE A 715 -8.81 -13.35 -12.09
C PHE A 715 -8.73 -13.50 -13.60
N ALA A 716 -7.69 -14.16 -14.12
CA ALA A 716 -7.53 -14.45 -15.54
C ALA A 716 -8.71 -15.26 -16.09
N LEU A 717 -9.27 -16.19 -15.30
CA LEU A 717 -10.52 -16.87 -15.62
C LEU A 717 -11.70 -15.90 -15.83
N GLY A 718 -12.01 -15.07 -14.83
CA GLY A 718 -13.16 -14.14 -14.90
C GLY A 718 -12.97 -12.98 -15.89
N LEU A 719 -11.73 -12.63 -16.23
CA LEU A 719 -11.41 -11.57 -17.19
C LEU A 719 -11.49 -12.04 -18.65
N TYR A 720 -10.90 -13.21 -18.95
CA TYR A 720 -10.66 -13.63 -20.34
C TYR A 720 -11.56 -14.76 -20.83
N PHE A 721 -12.20 -15.53 -19.94
CA PHE A 721 -13.00 -16.70 -20.32
C PHE A 721 -14.50 -16.50 -20.06
N GLN A 722 -15.30 -17.31 -20.76
CA GLN A 722 -16.74 -17.46 -20.60
C GLN A 722 -17.11 -18.96 -20.69
N PRO A 723 -18.25 -19.40 -20.12
CA PRO A 723 -18.71 -20.78 -20.27
C PRO A 723 -19.09 -21.08 -21.74
N ASP A 724 -18.62 -22.20 -22.26
CA ASP A 724 -19.12 -22.75 -23.51
C ASP A 724 -20.60 -23.16 -23.32
N PRO A 725 -21.53 -22.63 -24.13
CA PRO A 725 -22.96 -22.92 -23.97
C PRO A 725 -23.38 -24.32 -24.44
N ILE A 726 -22.45 -25.14 -24.94
CA ILE A 726 -22.71 -26.51 -25.42
C ILE A 726 -21.93 -27.53 -24.60
N ASP A 727 -20.62 -27.34 -24.44
CA ASP A 727 -19.72 -28.38 -23.90
C ASP A 727 -19.34 -28.19 -22.42
N ALA A 728 -19.83 -27.13 -21.75
CA ALA A 728 -19.49 -26.74 -20.38
C ALA A 728 -17.98 -26.50 -20.11
N GLU A 729 -17.17 -26.41 -21.16
CA GLU A 729 -15.77 -26.00 -21.08
C GLU A 729 -15.64 -24.47 -20.89
N LEU A 730 -14.41 -24.02 -20.62
CA LEU A 730 -14.07 -22.59 -20.60
C LEU A 730 -13.50 -22.19 -21.95
N VAL A 731 -14.09 -21.18 -22.58
CA VAL A 731 -13.64 -20.62 -23.87
C VAL A 731 -13.27 -19.17 -23.69
N LEU A 732 -12.34 -18.68 -24.51
CA LEU A 732 -12.07 -17.25 -24.57
C LEU A 732 -13.33 -16.49 -24.98
N ARG A 733 -13.54 -15.31 -24.39
CA ARG A 733 -14.65 -14.43 -24.74
C ARG A 733 -14.56 -13.98 -26.20
N ASP A 734 -15.71 -13.88 -26.86
CA ASP A 734 -15.82 -13.51 -28.28
C ASP A 734 -15.36 -12.07 -28.58
N ASP A 735 -15.22 -11.22 -27.55
CA ASP A 735 -14.80 -9.82 -27.66
C ASP A 735 -13.29 -9.59 -27.51
N LEU A 736 -12.48 -10.66 -27.49
CA LEU A 736 -11.02 -10.61 -27.36
C LEU A 736 -10.27 -10.72 -28.69
N ALA A 737 -9.30 -9.84 -28.90
CA ALA A 737 -8.33 -9.92 -29.99
C ALA A 737 -7.05 -10.62 -29.52
N VAL A 738 -6.92 -11.90 -29.87
CA VAL A 738 -5.83 -12.78 -29.40
C VAL A 738 -4.56 -12.63 -30.25
N THR A 739 -3.40 -12.59 -29.60
CA THR A 739 -2.07 -12.48 -30.23
C THR A 739 -1.13 -13.62 -29.82
N GLY A 740 0.01 -13.70 -30.51
CA GLY A 740 1.02 -14.76 -30.38
C GLY A 740 1.18 -15.54 -31.70
N GLU A 741 2.42 -15.81 -32.11
CA GLU A 741 2.71 -16.64 -33.29
C GLU A 741 2.61 -18.14 -32.95
N GLU A 742 2.16 -18.93 -33.92
CA GLU A 742 2.12 -20.39 -33.91
C GLU A 742 1.53 -21.09 -32.66
N GLN A 743 0.21 -21.32 -32.68
CA GLN A 743 -0.34 -22.70 -32.71
C GLN A 743 -1.87 -22.69 -32.79
N ARG A 744 -2.45 -23.04 -33.95
CA ARG A 744 -3.90 -23.35 -34.04
C ARG A 744 -4.28 -24.67 -33.36
N GLY A 745 -3.31 -25.55 -33.08
CA GLY A 745 -3.54 -26.79 -32.31
C GLY A 745 -3.85 -26.53 -30.84
N LEU A 746 -3.03 -25.69 -30.19
CA LEU A 746 -3.16 -25.37 -28.76
C LEU A 746 -4.53 -24.76 -28.37
N TRP A 747 -5.36 -24.28 -29.30
CA TRP A 747 -6.71 -23.80 -28.95
C TRP A 747 -7.61 -24.92 -28.44
N GLY A 748 -7.42 -26.16 -28.90
CA GLY A 748 -8.10 -27.33 -28.33
C GLY A 748 -7.49 -27.69 -26.97
N ASP A 749 -6.16 -27.77 -26.89
CA ASP A 749 -5.46 -28.16 -25.66
C ASP A 749 -5.71 -27.16 -24.52
N VAL A 750 -5.70 -25.85 -24.79
CA VAL A 750 -5.99 -24.79 -23.81
C VAL A 750 -7.42 -24.88 -23.29
N LYS A 751 -8.45 -25.01 -24.16
CA LYS A 751 -9.85 -25.21 -23.70
C LYS A 751 -9.94 -26.37 -22.70
N THR A 752 -9.36 -27.53 -23.06
CA THR A 752 -9.41 -28.75 -22.25
C THR A 752 -8.59 -28.63 -20.95
N PHE A 753 -7.44 -27.94 -21.00
CA PHE A 753 -6.53 -27.68 -19.87
C PHE A 753 -7.16 -26.75 -18.83
N VAL A 754 -7.68 -25.60 -19.27
CA VAL A 754 -8.24 -24.53 -18.43
C VAL A 754 -9.36 -25.07 -17.53
N SER A 755 -10.34 -25.76 -18.11
CA SER A 755 -11.50 -26.26 -17.35
C SER A 755 -11.11 -27.25 -16.24
N ASN A 756 -10.34 -28.29 -16.57
CA ASN A 756 -10.12 -29.40 -15.64
C ASN A 756 -8.91 -29.20 -14.71
N GLN A 757 -7.83 -28.53 -15.13
CA GLN A 757 -6.65 -28.37 -14.27
C GLN A 757 -6.83 -27.25 -13.22
N ILE A 758 -7.51 -26.16 -13.57
CA ILE A 758 -7.64 -25.02 -12.65
C ILE A 758 -8.70 -25.31 -11.59
N ALA A 759 -9.83 -25.90 -11.97
CA ALA A 759 -10.86 -26.34 -11.03
C ALA A 759 -10.34 -27.43 -10.04
N TYR A 760 -9.37 -28.25 -10.48
CA TYR A 760 -8.59 -29.15 -9.61
C TYR A 760 -7.65 -28.38 -8.65
N GLN A 761 -6.92 -27.36 -9.13
CA GLN A 761 -6.03 -26.54 -8.32
C GLN A 761 -6.78 -25.73 -7.24
N ILE A 762 -7.86 -25.05 -7.62
CA ILE A 762 -8.71 -24.24 -6.71
C ILE A 762 -9.23 -25.10 -5.55
N ARG A 763 -9.85 -26.24 -5.85
CA ARG A 763 -10.39 -27.15 -4.83
C ARG A 763 -9.29 -27.72 -3.94
N ASN A 764 -8.10 -27.98 -4.47
CA ASN A 764 -6.96 -28.44 -3.67
C ASN A 764 -6.28 -27.34 -2.84
N ARG A 765 -6.38 -26.06 -3.23
CA ARG A 765 -6.03 -24.91 -2.36
C ARG A 765 -6.97 -24.86 -1.15
N GLN A 766 -8.28 -24.95 -1.39
CA GLN A 766 -9.28 -25.00 -0.32
C GLN A 766 -9.09 -26.23 0.59
N TYR A 767 -8.73 -27.39 0.04
CA TYR A 767 -8.40 -28.58 0.81
C TYR A 767 -7.25 -28.36 1.80
N MET A 768 -6.13 -27.77 1.34
CA MET A 768 -4.97 -27.52 2.18
C MET A 768 -5.29 -26.54 3.32
N GLN A 769 -6.09 -25.51 3.04
CA GLN A 769 -6.61 -24.61 4.08
C GLN A 769 -7.54 -25.35 5.06
N ASN A 770 -8.45 -26.19 4.57
CA ASN A 770 -9.34 -27.00 5.42
C ASN A 770 -8.57 -28.01 6.30
N LEU A 771 -7.40 -28.50 5.88
CA LEU A 771 -6.54 -29.35 6.71
C LEU A 771 -5.92 -28.58 7.89
N ILE A 772 -5.49 -27.34 7.67
CA ILE A 772 -4.89 -26.47 8.70
C ILE A 772 -5.98 -26.01 9.68
N LYS A 773 -7.10 -25.51 9.14
CA LYS A 773 -8.20 -24.91 9.91
C LYS A 773 -9.04 -25.94 10.67
N TYR A 774 -9.21 -27.13 10.11
CA TYR A 774 -10.09 -28.17 10.67
C TYR A 774 -9.45 -29.56 10.62
N PRO A 775 -8.38 -29.81 11.41
CA PRO A 775 -7.62 -31.07 11.35
C PRO A 775 -8.46 -32.33 11.62
N ASP A 776 -9.54 -32.19 12.41
CA ASP A 776 -10.48 -33.27 12.77
C ASP A 776 -11.62 -33.49 11.75
N ARG A 777 -11.81 -32.61 10.74
CA ARG A 777 -12.83 -32.82 9.70
C ARG A 777 -12.54 -34.13 8.96
N VAL A 778 -13.60 -34.84 8.59
CA VAL A 778 -13.47 -36.08 7.82
C VAL A 778 -12.83 -35.77 6.47
N ARG A 779 -11.68 -36.38 6.20
CA ARG A 779 -10.97 -36.27 4.93
C ARG A 779 -11.67 -37.11 3.87
N LEU A 780 -12.06 -36.49 2.77
CA LEU A 780 -12.59 -37.14 1.58
C LEU A 780 -11.60 -36.93 0.42
N VAL A 781 -11.54 -37.86 -0.51
CA VAL A 781 -11.01 -37.59 -1.86
C VAL A 781 -12.17 -37.69 -2.85
N ALA A 782 -12.26 -36.78 -3.81
CA ALA A 782 -13.27 -36.80 -4.87
C ALA A 782 -12.60 -36.94 -6.24
N GLY A 783 -13.02 -37.93 -7.02
CA GLY A 783 -12.67 -38.07 -8.43
C GLY A 783 -13.93 -38.16 -9.28
N GLY A 784 -14.00 -37.44 -10.39
CA GLY A 784 -15.22 -37.43 -11.19
C GLY A 784 -15.13 -36.73 -12.53
N ASP A 785 -16.28 -36.66 -13.18
CA ASP A 785 -16.57 -35.85 -14.35
C ASP A 785 -17.11 -34.46 -13.91
N SER A 786 -17.78 -33.76 -14.82
CA SER A 786 -18.34 -32.42 -14.63
C SER A 786 -19.41 -32.29 -13.53
N TRP A 787 -19.92 -33.39 -12.94
CA TRP A 787 -20.78 -33.29 -11.75
C TRP A 787 -19.98 -33.08 -10.45
N PHE A 788 -18.67 -33.35 -10.48
CA PHE A 788 -17.71 -33.13 -9.38
C PHE A 788 -16.59 -32.14 -9.72
N GLN A 789 -16.46 -31.76 -11.00
CA GLN A 789 -15.43 -30.85 -11.51
C GLN A 789 -15.99 -29.87 -12.55
N TYR A 790 -17.04 -29.13 -12.20
CA TYR A 790 -17.51 -28.01 -13.01
C TYR A 790 -16.62 -26.77 -12.77
N PRO A 791 -16.31 -25.93 -13.79
CA PRO A 791 -15.37 -24.81 -13.63
C PRO A 791 -15.98 -23.49 -13.17
N LEU A 792 -17.30 -23.27 -13.34
CA LEU A 792 -17.98 -21.98 -13.13
C LEU A 792 -19.28 -22.03 -12.28
N LEU A 793 -19.58 -23.16 -11.65
CA LEU A 793 -20.75 -23.38 -10.78
C LEU A 793 -20.28 -24.03 -9.48
N SER A 794 -21.01 -23.84 -8.39
CA SER A 794 -20.78 -24.61 -7.17
C SER A 794 -21.30 -26.03 -7.37
N ASP A 795 -20.39 -26.99 -7.56
CA ASP A 795 -20.77 -28.39 -7.77
C ASP A 795 -20.85 -29.19 -6.45
N ILE A 796 -21.04 -30.51 -6.56
CA ILE A 796 -21.20 -31.41 -5.41
C ILE A 796 -19.98 -31.34 -4.48
N VAL A 797 -18.76 -31.22 -5.02
CA VAL A 797 -17.51 -31.14 -4.26
C VAL A 797 -17.40 -29.81 -3.54
N ASP A 798 -17.77 -28.69 -4.17
CA ASP A 798 -17.70 -27.36 -3.55
C ASP A 798 -18.63 -27.24 -2.35
N TYR A 799 -19.85 -27.78 -2.46
CA TYR A 799 -20.78 -27.81 -1.33
C TYR A 799 -20.32 -28.76 -0.22
N LEU A 800 -19.66 -29.88 -0.54
CA LEU A 800 -19.10 -30.79 0.46
C LEU A 800 -17.83 -30.23 1.11
N ALA A 801 -17.03 -29.43 0.42
CA ALA A 801 -15.86 -28.74 0.97
C ALA A 801 -16.22 -27.72 2.07
N ARG A 802 -17.45 -27.21 2.09
CA ARG A 802 -17.96 -26.36 3.18
C ARG A 802 -18.07 -27.10 4.52
N VAL A 803 -18.23 -28.43 4.52
CA VAL A 803 -18.44 -29.26 5.72
C VAL A 803 -17.39 -30.36 5.95
N TYR A 804 -16.60 -30.72 4.94
CA TYR A 804 -15.56 -31.76 4.99
C TYR A 804 -14.23 -31.24 4.41
N SER A 805 -13.14 -31.96 4.65
CA SER A 805 -11.84 -31.65 4.03
C SER A 805 -11.71 -32.51 2.76
N VAL A 806 -12.13 -31.96 1.62
CA VAL A 806 -12.25 -32.71 0.35
C VAL A 806 -11.10 -32.36 -0.59
N ASN A 807 -10.27 -33.34 -0.92
CA ASN A 807 -9.22 -33.23 -1.93
C ASN A 807 -9.74 -33.73 -3.28
N SER A 808 -9.45 -33.05 -4.38
CA SER A 808 -9.85 -33.47 -5.72
C SER A 808 -8.72 -34.21 -6.43
N THR A 809 -9.01 -35.34 -7.08
CA THR A 809 -8.10 -35.94 -8.08
C THR A 809 -8.16 -35.16 -9.39
N PRO A 810 -7.23 -35.33 -10.34
CA PRO A 810 -7.49 -34.92 -11.73
C PRO A 810 -8.80 -35.53 -12.25
N ALA A 811 -9.47 -34.85 -13.17
CA ALA A 811 -10.74 -35.29 -13.75
C ALA A 811 -10.66 -36.70 -14.36
N VAL A 812 -11.78 -37.43 -14.32
CA VAL A 812 -11.99 -38.69 -15.04
C VAL A 812 -11.98 -38.46 -16.55
N GLY A 813 -12.49 -37.31 -17.01
CA GLY A 813 -12.62 -36.96 -18.41
C GLY A 813 -13.62 -37.86 -19.16
N LYS A 814 -13.59 -37.84 -20.51
CA LYS A 814 -14.55 -38.56 -21.35
C LYS A 814 -14.49 -40.11 -21.25
N SER A 815 -13.56 -40.71 -20.49
CA SER A 815 -13.44 -42.17 -20.39
C SER A 815 -12.90 -42.66 -19.04
N LEU A 816 -13.69 -43.49 -18.34
CA LEU A 816 -13.33 -44.13 -17.07
C LEU A 816 -12.10 -45.04 -17.19
N LYS A 817 -11.97 -45.72 -18.34
CA LYS A 817 -10.83 -46.58 -18.72
C LYS A 817 -9.49 -45.83 -18.65
N ASN A 818 -9.45 -44.64 -19.23
CA ASN A 818 -8.26 -43.77 -19.23
C ASN A 818 -7.89 -43.30 -17.81
N TYR A 819 -8.88 -43.08 -16.94
CA TYR A 819 -8.65 -42.73 -15.53
C TYR A 819 -8.07 -43.90 -14.73
N ILE A 820 -8.60 -45.12 -14.95
CA ILE A 820 -8.07 -46.37 -14.38
C ILE A 820 -6.61 -46.59 -14.81
N GLU A 821 -6.32 -46.46 -16.10
CA GLU A 821 -4.99 -46.72 -16.67
C GLU A 821 -3.95 -45.67 -16.27
N LYS A 822 -4.35 -44.40 -16.11
CA LYS A 822 -3.47 -43.35 -15.55
C LYS A 822 -3.18 -43.53 -14.06
N SER A 823 -4.06 -44.20 -13.30
CA SER A 823 -3.89 -44.59 -11.89
C SER A 823 -3.53 -43.50 -10.85
N LYS A 824 -3.32 -42.23 -11.22
CA LYS A 824 -2.95 -41.11 -10.32
C LYS A 824 -3.85 -40.95 -9.09
N PHE A 825 -5.12 -41.34 -9.19
CA PHE A 825 -6.04 -41.31 -8.04
C PHE A 825 -5.59 -42.23 -6.89
N LEU A 826 -4.90 -43.34 -7.19
CA LEU A 826 -4.37 -44.26 -6.17
C LEU A 826 -3.21 -43.63 -5.39
N GLU A 827 -2.37 -42.83 -6.05
CA GLU A 827 -1.29 -42.04 -5.42
C GLU A 827 -1.89 -41.02 -4.43
N ILE A 828 -2.91 -40.29 -4.87
CA ILE A 828 -3.64 -39.32 -4.04
C ILE A 828 -4.36 -40.01 -2.87
N LEU A 829 -5.00 -41.15 -3.10
CA LEU A 829 -5.63 -41.94 -2.02
C LEU A 829 -4.62 -42.38 -0.96
N ALA A 830 -3.40 -42.77 -1.36
CA ALA A 830 -2.34 -43.11 -0.42
C ALA A 830 -1.83 -41.88 0.36
N GLN A 831 -1.56 -40.76 -0.33
CA GLN A 831 -1.08 -39.51 0.27
C GLN A 831 -2.08 -38.89 1.25
N VAL A 832 -3.35 -38.78 0.86
CA VAL A 832 -4.42 -38.17 1.66
C VAL A 832 -4.90 -39.12 2.78
N SER A 833 -4.87 -40.44 2.53
CA SER A 833 -5.44 -41.48 3.39
C SER A 833 -6.88 -41.14 3.86
N PRO A 834 -7.83 -40.89 2.93
CA PRO A 834 -9.17 -40.42 3.27
C PRO A 834 -10.02 -41.50 3.95
N ARG A 835 -11.13 -41.09 4.56
CA ARG A 835 -12.16 -42.02 5.07
C ARG A 835 -13.10 -42.49 3.95
N TYR A 836 -13.41 -41.59 3.02
CA TYR A 836 -14.25 -41.87 1.86
C TYR A 836 -13.59 -41.41 0.56
N PHE A 837 -13.76 -42.19 -0.50
CA PHE A 837 -13.51 -41.78 -1.88
C PHE A 837 -14.84 -41.56 -2.58
N LEU A 838 -15.14 -40.33 -2.97
CA LEU A 838 -16.31 -40.00 -3.77
C LEU A 838 -15.97 -40.27 -5.23
N LEU A 839 -16.87 -40.93 -5.96
CA LEU A 839 -16.69 -41.21 -7.38
C LEU A 839 -17.92 -40.80 -8.21
N SER A 840 -17.68 -39.97 -9.22
CA SER A 840 -18.57 -39.76 -10.36
C SER A 840 -17.92 -40.30 -11.64
N GLY A 841 -18.68 -40.51 -12.71
CA GLY A 841 -18.11 -40.85 -14.01
C GLY A 841 -18.96 -41.80 -14.86
N GLY A 842 -18.70 -41.76 -16.17
CA GLY A 842 -19.37 -42.57 -17.18
C GLY A 842 -20.53 -41.86 -17.89
N GLY A 843 -21.12 -40.81 -17.30
CA GLY A 843 -22.22 -40.06 -17.92
C GLY A 843 -21.82 -39.44 -19.26
N THR A 844 -20.62 -38.86 -19.35
CA THR A 844 -20.08 -38.27 -20.59
C THR A 844 -19.90 -39.28 -21.73
N HIS A 845 -19.71 -40.58 -21.43
CA HIS A 845 -19.63 -41.64 -22.44
C HIS A 845 -21.00 -41.87 -23.10
N PHE A 846 -22.09 -41.88 -22.33
CA PHE A 846 -23.43 -42.13 -22.87
C PHE A 846 -24.14 -40.89 -23.40
N PHE A 847 -23.88 -39.72 -22.84
CA PHE A 847 -24.65 -38.49 -23.11
C PHE A 847 -23.81 -37.34 -23.70
N GLY A 848 -22.48 -37.49 -23.78
CA GLY A 848 -21.60 -36.62 -24.56
C GLY A 848 -21.58 -37.00 -26.05
N ASP A 849 -20.46 -36.74 -26.72
CA ASP A 849 -20.24 -36.82 -28.18
C ASP A 849 -20.78 -38.11 -28.83
N GLU A 850 -20.74 -39.24 -28.11
CA GLU A 850 -21.11 -40.57 -28.62
C GLU A 850 -22.63 -40.85 -28.55
N PHE A 851 -23.43 -40.01 -27.87
CA PHE A 851 -24.89 -40.16 -27.73
C PHE A 851 -25.64 -40.46 -29.06
N PRO A 852 -25.34 -39.80 -30.19
CA PRO A 852 -26.02 -40.08 -31.46
C PRO A 852 -25.78 -41.48 -32.04
N THR A 853 -24.79 -42.22 -31.55
CA THR A 853 -24.52 -43.62 -31.93
C THR A 853 -25.43 -44.61 -31.19
N TYR A 854 -25.94 -44.22 -30.01
CA TYR A 854 -26.85 -45.04 -29.20
C TYR A 854 -28.32 -44.90 -29.60
N ILE A 855 -28.66 -43.97 -30.51
CA ILE A 855 -30.01 -43.77 -31.04
C ILE A 855 -30.06 -44.27 -32.49
N ARG A 856 -30.94 -45.24 -32.79
CA ARG A 856 -31.09 -45.82 -34.14
C ARG A 856 -31.60 -44.77 -35.15
N ASP A 857 -31.04 -44.77 -36.36
CA ASP A 857 -31.54 -43.95 -37.48
C ASP A 857 -32.90 -44.41 -38.04
N GLN A 858 -33.29 -45.66 -37.74
CA GLN A 858 -34.58 -46.24 -38.09
C GLN A 858 -35.14 -46.99 -36.88
N THR A 859 -36.41 -46.74 -36.56
CA THR A 859 -37.06 -47.34 -35.38
C THR A 859 -37.31 -48.83 -35.57
N ALA A 860 -36.90 -49.63 -34.60
CA ALA A 860 -37.22 -51.06 -34.58
C ALA A 860 -38.69 -51.28 -34.17
N GLU A 861 -39.62 -51.20 -35.13
CA GLU A 861 -41.08 -51.29 -34.89
C GLU A 861 -41.54 -52.61 -34.22
N SER A 862 -40.70 -53.65 -34.26
CA SER A 862 -40.90 -54.91 -33.53
C SER A 862 -40.71 -54.80 -32.02
N LEU A 863 -40.24 -53.65 -31.51
CA LEU A 863 -40.00 -53.37 -30.10
C LEU A 863 -40.96 -52.27 -29.58
N PRO A 864 -41.35 -52.30 -28.29
CA PRO A 864 -42.07 -51.20 -27.67
C PRO A 864 -41.22 -49.92 -27.58
N ALA A 865 -41.87 -48.78 -27.38
CA ALA A 865 -41.18 -47.56 -26.94
C ALA A 865 -40.86 -47.66 -25.43
N PRO A 866 -39.68 -47.21 -24.96
CA PRO A 866 -38.62 -46.55 -25.74
C PRO A 866 -37.60 -47.48 -26.43
N GLN A 867 -37.65 -48.80 -26.21
CA GLN A 867 -36.65 -49.77 -26.70
C GLN A 867 -36.48 -49.76 -28.24
N ARG A 868 -37.52 -49.38 -29.00
CA ARG A 868 -37.45 -49.20 -30.47
C ARG A 868 -36.38 -48.20 -30.93
N TYR A 869 -36.04 -47.22 -30.08
CA TYR A 869 -35.08 -46.15 -30.39
C TYR A 869 -33.63 -46.48 -30.04
N VAL A 870 -33.40 -47.29 -29.01
CA VAL A 870 -32.05 -47.53 -28.44
C VAL A 870 -31.29 -48.57 -29.24
N ALA A 871 -30.16 -48.19 -29.83
CA ALA A 871 -29.30 -49.07 -30.62
C ALA A 871 -28.54 -50.08 -29.74
N ASP A 872 -28.28 -51.26 -30.30
CA ASP A 872 -27.75 -52.42 -29.58
C ASP A 872 -26.39 -52.16 -28.91
N GLY A 873 -25.58 -51.26 -29.51
CA GLY A 873 -24.30 -50.80 -28.96
C GLY A 873 -24.40 -50.09 -27.60
N PHE A 874 -25.56 -49.51 -27.26
CA PHE A 874 -25.81 -48.94 -25.92
C PHE A 874 -25.73 -50.01 -24.83
N THR A 875 -26.30 -51.19 -25.08
CA THR A 875 -26.25 -52.31 -24.13
C THR A 875 -24.83 -52.83 -23.95
N ALA A 876 -24.07 -52.94 -25.05
CA ALA A 876 -22.66 -53.34 -25.00
C ALA A 876 -21.80 -52.34 -24.21
N ALA A 877 -22.00 -51.04 -24.43
CA ALA A 877 -21.30 -49.99 -23.69
C ALA A 877 -21.66 -49.98 -22.19
N LEU A 878 -22.92 -50.24 -21.83
CA LEU A 878 -23.33 -50.41 -20.43
C LEU A 878 -22.63 -51.59 -19.74
N ASP A 879 -22.42 -52.71 -20.45
CA ASP A 879 -21.78 -53.90 -19.89
C ASP A 879 -20.23 -53.77 -19.86
N GLU A 880 -19.61 -53.01 -20.77
CA GLU A 880 -18.20 -52.59 -20.65
C GLU A 880 -18.01 -51.62 -19.47
N LEU A 881 -18.90 -50.64 -19.30
CA LEU A 881 -18.88 -49.73 -18.15
C LEU A 881 -18.98 -50.49 -16.82
N GLU A 882 -19.85 -51.50 -16.71
CA GLU A 882 -19.93 -52.32 -15.50
C GLU A 882 -18.58 -53.00 -15.20
N THR A 883 -17.93 -53.51 -16.24
CA THR A 883 -16.62 -54.17 -16.15
C THR A 883 -15.51 -53.21 -15.69
N ASP A 884 -15.49 -51.97 -16.19
CA ASP A 884 -14.51 -50.95 -15.77
C ASP A 884 -14.76 -50.45 -14.33
N PHE A 885 -16.02 -50.26 -13.90
CA PHE A 885 -16.31 -49.98 -12.49
C PHE A 885 -15.88 -51.14 -11.57
N GLN A 886 -16.17 -52.39 -11.94
CA GLN A 886 -15.70 -53.56 -11.19
C GLN A 886 -14.16 -53.60 -11.12
N ARG A 887 -13.44 -53.24 -12.20
CA ARG A 887 -11.97 -53.11 -12.24
C ARG A 887 -11.47 -52.00 -11.30
N LEU A 888 -12.11 -50.84 -11.31
CA LEU A 888 -11.77 -49.69 -10.45
C LEU A 888 -11.95 -50.02 -8.96
N PHE A 889 -13.12 -50.55 -8.58
CA PHE A 889 -13.40 -50.91 -7.18
C PHE A 889 -12.43 -51.98 -6.66
N ARG A 890 -12.06 -52.95 -7.52
CA ARG A 890 -11.04 -53.96 -7.20
C ARG A 890 -9.67 -53.33 -6.91
N LEU A 891 -9.23 -52.37 -7.73
CA LEU A 891 -7.94 -51.69 -7.54
C LEU A 891 -7.91 -50.89 -6.23
N ILE A 892 -8.96 -50.12 -5.93
CA ILE A 892 -9.07 -49.38 -4.68
C ILE A 892 -9.07 -50.33 -3.48
N ARG A 893 -9.84 -51.44 -3.54
CA ARG A 893 -9.87 -52.44 -2.46
C ARG A 893 -8.50 -53.09 -2.22
N LEU A 894 -7.74 -53.37 -3.28
CA LEU A 894 -6.43 -54.03 -3.17
C LEU A 894 -5.35 -53.13 -2.55
N GLN A 895 -5.37 -51.83 -2.84
CA GLN A 895 -4.34 -50.90 -2.33
C GLN A 895 -4.78 -50.17 -1.05
N ASN A 896 -6.07 -49.87 -0.91
CA ASN A 896 -6.63 -48.96 0.10
C ASN A 896 -7.87 -49.56 0.78
N ALA A 897 -7.79 -50.81 1.26
CA ALA A 897 -8.90 -51.60 1.83
C ALA A 897 -9.69 -50.95 3.00
N LYS A 898 -9.21 -49.84 3.58
CA LYS A 898 -9.91 -49.07 4.63
C LYS A 898 -10.81 -47.96 4.08
N VAL A 899 -10.65 -47.58 2.82
CA VAL A 899 -11.41 -46.50 2.16
C VAL A 899 -12.78 -47.02 1.74
N ARG A 900 -13.84 -46.31 2.13
CA ARG A 900 -15.20 -46.55 1.62
C ARG A 900 -15.42 -45.74 0.34
N VAL A 901 -15.85 -46.37 -0.75
CA VAL A 901 -16.16 -45.68 -2.01
C VAL A 901 -17.63 -45.29 -2.02
N LEU A 902 -17.93 -44.02 -2.28
CA LEU A 902 -19.28 -43.47 -2.44
C LEU A 902 -19.48 -43.08 -3.90
N VAL A 903 -20.10 -43.98 -4.67
CA VAL A 903 -20.29 -43.82 -6.11
C VAL A 903 -21.76 -43.50 -6.42
N HIS A 904 -22.02 -42.62 -7.38
CA HIS A 904 -23.39 -42.24 -7.74
C HIS A 904 -23.67 -42.41 -9.23
N GLY A 905 -24.94 -42.66 -9.56
CA GLY A 905 -25.45 -42.43 -10.92
C GLY A 905 -26.14 -41.07 -11.03
N TYR A 906 -26.68 -40.78 -12.22
CA TYR A 906 -27.25 -39.47 -12.54
C TYR A 906 -28.76 -39.42 -12.27
N ASP A 907 -29.27 -38.20 -12.10
CA ASP A 907 -30.71 -37.92 -12.12
C ASP A 907 -31.23 -37.91 -13.58
N TYR A 908 -32.54 -37.80 -13.77
CA TYR A 908 -33.18 -37.79 -15.08
C TYR A 908 -32.92 -36.46 -15.81
N LEU A 909 -32.04 -36.52 -16.81
CA LEU A 909 -31.63 -35.42 -17.69
C LEU A 909 -32.82 -34.81 -18.47
N LEU A 910 -32.66 -33.58 -18.99
CA LEU A 910 -33.71 -32.82 -19.66
C LEU A 910 -33.48 -32.73 -21.19
N PRO A 911 -34.18 -33.54 -22.02
CA PRO A 911 -34.09 -33.48 -23.50
C PRO A 911 -34.93 -32.34 -24.13
N ASP A 912 -35.07 -31.23 -23.42
CA ASP A 912 -35.79 -30.02 -23.80
C ASP A 912 -35.13 -28.84 -23.11
N ALA A 913 -34.39 -28.03 -23.86
CA ALA A 913 -33.64 -26.90 -23.32
C ALA A 913 -34.54 -25.76 -22.83
N SER A 914 -35.83 -25.74 -23.17
CA SER A 914 -36.75 -24.73 -22.61
C SER A 914 -36.95 -24.89 -21.10
N GLU A 915 -36.67 -26.08 -20.55
CA GLU A 915 -36.70 -26.37 -19.11
C GLU A 915 -35.38 -26.02 -18.39
N THR A 916 -34.27 -25.82 -19.11
CA THR A 916 -32.92 -25.56 -18.57
C THR A 916 -32.62 -24.06 -18.45
N GLN A 917 -31.71 -23.65 -17.56
CA GLN A 917 -31.41 -22.22 -17.32
C GLN A 917 -30.79 -21.53 -18.54
N SER A 918 -30.00 -22.25 -19.33
CA SER A 918 -29.37 -21.72 -20.55
C SER A 918 -30.38 -21.41 -21.67
N GLY A 919 -31.48 -22.18 -21.76
CA GLY A 919 -32.46 -22.07 -22.84
C GLY A 919 -31.93 -22.50 -24.21
N LYS A 920 -30.76 -23.14 -24.28
CA LYS A 920 -30.04 -23.46 -25.53
C LYS A 920 -30.01 -24.98 -25.76
N PRO A 921 -30.49 -25.49 -26.92
CA PRO A 921 -30.42 -26.91 -27.26
C PRO A 921 -28.98 -27.45 -27.21
N GLY A 922 -28.78 -28.47 -26.39
CA GLY A 922 -27.53 -29.21 -26.19
C GLY A 922 -27.38 -30.35 -27.18
N ASN A 923 -26.81 -31.48 -26.77
CA ASN A 923 -26.63 -32.65 -27.64
C ASN A 923 -27.89 -33.55 -27.67
N LEU A 924 -28.65 -33.61 -26.57
CA LEU A 924 -29.81 -34.49 -26.46
C LEU A 924 -30.96 -33.96 -27.33
N GLU A 925 -31.32 -32.67 -27.21
CA GLU A 925 -32.43 -32.10 -28.00
C GLU A 925 -32.11 -32.09 -29.50
N LYS A 926 -30.86 -31.74 -29.88
CA LYS A 926 -30.40 -31.79 -31.28
C LYS A 926 -30.51 -33.20 -31.86
N CYS A 927 -29.85 -34.18 -31.25
CA CYS A 927 -29.83 -35.55 -31.74
C CYS A 927 -31.24 -36.17 -31.81
N LEU A 928 -32.07 -35.98 -30.77
CA LEU A 928 -33.44 -36.50 -30.77
C LEU A 928 -34.31 -35.85 -31.85
N THR A 929 -34.06 -34.57 -32.19
CA THR A 929 -34.71 -33.89 -33.31
C THR A 929 -34.26 -34.43 -34.66
N GLU A 930 -32.94 -34.60 -34.87
CA GLU A 930 -32.36 -35.15 -36.11
C GLU A 930 -32.79 -36.59 -36.38
N LYS A 931 -32.90 -37.42 -35.33
CA LYS A 931 -33.40 -38.80 -35.38
C LYS A 931 -34.94 -38.90 -35.48
N GLY A 932 -35.64 -37.77 -35.64
CA GLY A 932 -37.09 -37.72 -35.85
C GLY A 932 -37.95 -37.97 -34.61
N ILE A 933 -37.36 -38.03 -33.41
CA ILE A 933 -38.05 -38.26 -32.14
C ILE A 933 -38.54 -36.90 -31.61
N THR A 934 -39.74 -36.50 -32.04
CA THR A 934 -40.28 -35.14 -31.77
C THR A 934 -41.28 -35.04 -30.63
N ASP A 935 -41.85 -36.16 -30.15
CA ASP A 935 -42.77 -36.13 -29.00
C ASP A 935 -42.01 -35.97 -27.67
N ALA A 936 -42.39 -34.95 -26.88
CA ALA A 936 -41.72 -34.59 -25.64
C ALA A 936 -41.88 -35.65 -24.51
N VAL A 937 -42.94 -36.45 -24.53
CA VAL A 937 -43.15 -37.53 -23.55
C VAL A 937 -42.29 -38.74 -23.93
N GLU A 938 -42.23 -39.10 -25.21
CA GLU A 938 -41.34 -40.16 -25.69
C GLU A 938 -39.85 -39.80 -25.52
N ARG A 939 -39.44 -38.54 -25.78
CA ARG A 939 -38.09 -38.03 -25.46
C ARG A 939 -37.72 -38.28 -24.00
N LYS A 940 -38.58 -37.84 -23.07
CA LYS A 940 -38.33 -38.00 -21.63
C LYS A 940 -38.33 -39.48 -21.23
N ASN A 941 -39.23 -40.30 -21.76
CA ASN A 941 -39.25 -41.74 -21.47
C ASN A 941 -37.99 -42.47 -21.98
N LEU A 942 -37.46 -42.07 -23.14
CA LEU A 942 -36.22 -42.60 -23.71
C LEU A 942 -34.99 -42.26 -22.85
N ILE A 943 -34.80 -40.98 -22.51
CA ILE A 943 -33.71 -40.55 -21.61
C ILE A 943 -33.82 -41.21 -20.23
N ARG A 944 -35.03 -41.31 -19.67
CA ARG A 944 -35.26 -42.03 -18.40
C ARG A 944 -34.82 -43.49 -18.49
N PHE A 945 -35.21 -44.21 -19.55
CA PHE A 945 -34.80 -45.61 -19.76
C PHE A 945 -33.28 -45.78 -19.88
N MET A 946 -32.58 -44.86 -20.54
CA MET A 946 -31.12 -44.88 -20.63
C MET A 946 -30.46 -44.60 -19.26
N ILE A 947 -30.97 -43.62 -18.51
CA ILE A 947 -30.50 -43.29 -17.15
C ILE A 947 -30.79 -44.42 -16.15
N ASP A 948 -31.96 -45.05 -16.22
CA ASP A 948 -32.30 -46.22 -15.40
C ASP A 948 -31.37 -47.40 -15.74
N GLY A 949 -31.14 -47.66 -17.02
CA GLY A 949 -30.20 -48.70 -17.49
C GLY A 949 -28.77 -48.49 -16.99
N PHE A 950 -28.27 -47.24 -16.98
CA PHE A 950 -26.98 -46.87 -16.40
C PHE A 950 -26.93 -47.16 -14.88
N ASN A 951 -27.92 -46.63 -14.14
CA ASN A 951 -27.99 -46.77 -12.69
C ASN A 951 -28.05 -48.25 -12.26
N GLU A 952 -28.73 -49.11 -13.02
CA GLU A 952 -28.77 -50.57 -12.78
C GLU A 952 -27.38 -51.23 -12.85
N ARG A 953 -26.54 -50.93 -13.85
CA ARG A 953 -25.21 -51.55 -13.99
C ARG A 953 -24.29 -51.04 -12.90
N LEU A 954 -24.31 -49.73 -12.62
CA LEU A 954 -23.50 -49.16 -11.56
C LEU A 954 -23.87 -49.72 -10.18
N GLN A 955 -25.16 -49.88 -9.89
CA GLN A 955 -25.62 -50.53 -8.67
C GLN A 955 -25.15 -52.00 -8.58
N ARG A 956 -25.17 -52.73 -9.72
CA ARG A 956 -24.68 -54.12 -9.80
C ARG A 956 -23.17 -54.19 -9.54
N ALA A 957 -22.37 -53.38 -10.21
CA ALA A 957 -20.91 -53.28 -9.99
C ALA A 957 -20.56 -52.94 -8.54
N ALA A 958 -21.27 -51.99 -7.92
CA ALA A 958 -21.07 -51.62 -6.53
C ALA A 958 -21.44 -52.76 -5.57
N SER A 959 -22.53 -53.49 -5.82
CA SER A 959 -23.02 -54.56 -4.94
C SER A 959 -22.05 -55.75 -4.76
N ALA A 960 -21.05 -55.88 -5.63
CA ALA A 960 -19.99 -56.88 -5.51
C ALA A 960 -18.93 -56.55 -4.43
N TYR A 961 -18.99 -55.37 -3.79
CA TYR A 961 -17.97 -54.88 -2.86
C TYR A 961 -18.56 -54.28 -1.58
N ASP A 962 -18.29 -54.90 -0.43
CA ASP A 962 -18.69 -54.45 0.92
C ASP A 962 -18.13 -53.08 1.35
N ASN A 963 -17.09 -52.58 0.68
CA ASN A 963 -16.55 -51.24 0.89
C ASN A 963 -17.01 -50.20 -0.14
N VAL A 964 -17.96 -50.53 -1.02
CA VAL A 964 -18.54 -49.61 -2.03
C VAL A 964 -20.02 -49.39 -1.72
N ILE A 965 -20.46 -48.13 -1.78
CA ILE A 965 -21.85 -47.73 -1.53
C ILE A 965 -22.34 -46.96 -2.76
N TYR A 966 -23.35 -47.50 -3.42
CA TYR A 966 -24.05 -46.84 -4.51
C TYR A 966 -25.10 -45.84 -3.98
N ILE A 967 -25.11 -44.64 -4.57
CA ILE A 967 -26.03 -43.56 -4.26
C ILE A 967 -26.93 -43.33 -5.49
N ASP A 968 -28.18 -43.73 -5.37
CA ASP A 968 -29.21 -43.44 -6.36
C ASP A 968 -29.57 -41.94 -6.31
N LEU A 969 -29.37 -41.20 -7.40
CA LEU A 969 -29.74 -39.78 -7.49
C LEU A 969 -31.09 -39.54 -8.18
N ARG A 970 -31.75 -40.56 -8.74
CA ARG A 970 -32.96 -40.39 -9.55
C ARG A 970 -34.11 -39.74 -8.76
N GLY A 971 -34.64 -38.65 -9.30
CA GLY A 971 -35.66 -37.80 -8.69
C GLY A 971 -35.20 -37.09 -7.41
N SER A 972 -33.94 -36.68 -7.32
CA SER A 972 -33.41 -35.87 -6.20
C SER A 972 -33.45 -34.37 -6.50
N ILE A 973 -33.23 -33.97 -7.75
CA ILE A 973 -33.38 -32.59 -8.22
C ILE A 973 -34.87 -32.33 -8.41
N ARG A 974 -35.48 -31.61 -7.46
CA ARG A 974 -36.91 -31.24 -7.51
C ARG A 974 -37.07 -29.73 -7.35
N PRO A 975 -37.52 -29.01 -8.39
CA PRO A 975 -37.75 -27.58 -8.28
C PRO A 975 -38.95 -27.32 -7.36
N ALA A 976 -38.82 -26.34 -6.46
CA ALA A 976 -39.88 -26.01 -5.48
C ALA A 976 -41.16 -25.44 -6.14
N THR A 977 -41.03 -24.84 -7.32
CA THR A 977 -42.13 -24.42 -8.20
C THR A 977 -41.73 -24.64 -9.66
N SER A 978 -42.72 -24.77 -10.55
CA SER A 978 -42.47 -24.92 -12.01
C SER A 978 -41.84 -23.69 -12.68
N GLN A 979 -41.69 -22.57 -11.96
CA GLN A 979 -41.02 -21.36 -12.44
C GLN A 979 -39.51 -21.35 -12.13
N LEU A 980 -39.04 -22.19 -11.20
CA LEU A 980 -37.65 -22.22 -10.78
C LEU A 980 -36.88 -23.33 -11.51
N LYS A 981 -35.91 -22.93 -12.33
CA LYS A 981 -35.00 -23.85 -13.03
C LYS A 981 -33.87 -24.32 -12.10
N TYR A 982 -33.63 -25.62 -12.07
CA TYR A 982 -32.62 -26.31 -11.23
C TYR A 982 -31.52 -27.01 -12.06
N TRP A 983 -31.61 -26.90 -13.37
CA TRP A 983 -30.64 -27.42 -14.34
C TRP A 983 -30.03 -26.23 -15.10
N TYR A 984 -28.73 -26.25 -15.31
CA TYR A 984 -28.01 -25.24 -16.08
C TYR A 984 -28.25 -25.47 -17.58
N ASP A 985 -27.95 -26.69 -18.04
CA ASP A 985 -28.21 -27.19 -19.40
C ASP A 985 -28.93 -28.55 -19.35
N GLU A 986 -28.93 -29.31 -20.44
CA GLU A 986 -29.62 -30.61 -20.56
C GLU A 986 -29.05 -31.70 -19.64
N PHE A 987 -27.77 -31.61 -19.29
CA PHE A 987 -26.99 -32.63 -18.58
C PHE A 987 -26.45 -32.16 -17.22
N HIS A 988 -26.20 -30.86 -17.03
CA HIS A 988 -25.66 -30.30 -15.79
C HIS A 988 -26.74 -29.64 -14.92
N PRO A 989 -26.83 -30.00 -13.62
CA PRO A 989 -27.52 -29.21 -12.61
C PRO A 989 -26.99 -27.77 -12.54
N ASN A 990 -27.79 -26.82 -12.06
CA ASN A 990 -27.25 -25.54 -11.58
C ASN A 990 -26.95 -25.62 -10.07
N ASP A 991 -26.44 -24.54 -9.46
CA ASP A 991 -26.08 -24.47 -8.04
C ASP A 991 -27.17 -25.05 -7.11
N LYS A 992 -28.46 -24.81 -7.41
CA LYS A 992 -29.60 -25.31 -6.61
C LYS A 992 -29.81 -26.81 -6.78
N GLY A 993 -29.57 -27.34 -7.97
CA GLY A 993 -29.55 -28.78 -8.25
C GLY A 993 -28.36 -29.49 -7.60
N PHE A 994 -27.16 -28.94 -7.74
CA PHE A 994 -25.95 -29.50 -7.11
C PHE A 994 -26.02 -29.47 -5.57
N LEU A 995 -26.50 -28.38 -4.96
CA LEU A 995 -26.76 -28.30 -3.52
C LEU A 995 -27.72 -29.41 -3.04
N SER A 996 -28.75 -29.72 -3.83
CA SER A 996 -29.72 -30.78 -3.53
C SER A 996 -29.05 -32.18 -3.50
N ILE A 997 -28.07 -32.41 -4.38
CA ILE A 997 -27.27 -33.65 -4.42
C ILE A 997 -26.23 -33.70 -3.29
N ALA A 998 -25.49 -32.61 -3.08
CA ALA A 998 -24.49 -32.50 -2.01
C ALA A 998 -25.10 -32.71 -0.61
N THR A 999 -26.33 -32.22 -0.41
CA THR A 999 -27.12 -32.48 0.80
C THR A 999 -27.33 -33.99 1.04
N LYS A 1000 -27.59 -34.77 -0.02
CA LYS A 1000 -27.77 -36.23 0.04
C LYS A 1000 -26.47 -36.95 0.43
N TYR A 1001 -25.34 -36.51 -0.11
CA TYR A 1001 -24.00 -36.97 0.28
C TYR A 1001 -23.71 -36.67 1.76
N ALA A 1002 -23.92 -35.42 2.21
CA ALA A 1002 -23.68 -35.02 3.60
C ALA A 1002 -24.57 -35.76 4.60
N GLN A 1003 -25.84 -36.03 4.25
CA GLN A 1003 -26.73 -36.86 5.06
C GLN A 1003 -26.23 -38.32 5.17
N LEU A 1004 -25.77 -38.91 4.07
CA LEU A 1004 -25.27 -40.29 4.07
C LEU A 1004 -23.96 -40.42 4.87
N ILE A 1005 -22.99 -39.52 4.66
CA ILE A 1005 -21.74 -39.48 5.42
C ILE A 1005 -22.03 -39.22 6.89
N GLY A 1006 -22.85 -38.20 7.21
CA GLY A 1006 -23.25 -37.89 8.59
C GLY A 1006 -24.02 -39.00 9.30
N LYS A 1007 -24.72 -39.88 8.57
CA LYS A 1007 -25.31 -41.11 9.11
C LYS A 1007 -24.22 -42.14 9.42
N MET A 1008 -23.36 -42.46 8.45
CA MET A 1008 -22.32 -43.49 8.62
C MET A 1008 -21.32 -43.15 9.72
N GLU A 1009 -21.00 -41.86 9.93
CA GLU A 1009 -20.13 -41.43 11.03
C GLU A 1009 -20.80 -41.60 12.40
N LYS A 1010 -22.11 -41.37 12.50
CA LYS A 1010 -22.89 -41.62 13.74
C LYS A 1010 -23.04 -43.12 14.03
N GLU A 1011 -23.11 -43.96 13.00
CA GLU A 1011 -23.13 -45.44 13.13
C GLU A 1011 -21.74 -46.04 13.44
N ARG A 1012 -20.71 -45.19 13.63
CA ARG A 1012 -19.30 -45.57 13.87
C ARG A 1012 -18.76 -45.12 15.24
N VAL A 1013 -19.61 -44.51 16.08
CA VAL A 1013 -19.29 -43.99 17.43
C VAL A 1013 -20.12 -44.76 18.46
#